data_AF-A0A1E5TDC0-F1
#
_entry.id   AF-A0A1E5TDC0-F1
#
_cell.length_a   1.000
_cell.length_b   1.000
_cell.length_c   1.000
_cell.angle_alpha   90.00
_cell.angle_beta   90.00
_cell.angle_gamma   90.00
#
_symmetry.space_group_name_H-M   'P 1'
#
loop_
_entity.id
_entity.type
_entity.pdbx_description
1 polymer ?
#
loop_
_entity_poly.entity_id
_entity_poly.type
_entity_poly.pdbx_seq_one_letter_code
_entity_poly.pdbx_strand_id
1 'polypeptide(L)'
;MKVTNYFIVFVFSLIFSQLNAKDYYVSTNGKDSNNGSLRSPFKTIQKAADVMNPGDICHIFGGIYRETVVVKNNNVTFKNYNNEEVTVSGTVKLKNWTSYKNGIYKANYPGAETQFTMLFVDFKRQEMARWPNNTTGNMMDPLDKNSGYADCRVFTGVKGKKPRKVTFNNMPSFPNNFFKGGIFRGINGKKWMNPMGTVTASQGKNLTVNALTKGWLDNSEKISSNDGKGHGFIFHLNALDIENEWFQKDDKVYYKPPTGKNPNNMNIEVKKRKWGFQINNRSGVIINGIKIHAASIELKNSNNCKVLNSSIQYLMPFIMRANYAVSYKEHGGIYINGNNNEFKNCYVAHSWGNGFTIEGGNDNKIKNCYIEDIGWIAQFTSNIQNNGFNTLVDHSTLGSSGRFHIRTNKKMQITYNDLYDCMKMGQDAGSIQCTNGGAWGVPINLQGTEIAYNRIHDCTTLTNERKQFVLAFYLEGCYNYTVHHNLVYNFITDVVPDGTFTYLGPRKSKIKDCYYYNNTVWNVNWGVRIWNRDKDGKLENVRFWNNIIDKKSKDNTDRDNGILYRLIDFKNNYRKASSNNQNSIFMNAQTGDFRLKRNSAPIDAGRFIRNITTDVNGSSPDIGAIEYGSTFPNVGSNLTPNNYNTGQITLSTSKENILKTTTVYPNPAHNELNINGKFNQWEIFNLTGQSITKGNINKIDISNLSKGVYFIKIDQKTTKKIIKN
;
A
#
# COMPACT_ATOMS: atom_id res chain seq x y z
N MET A 1 -7.49 68.01 -55.56
CA MET A 1 -7.42 66.68 -54.88
C MET A 1 -7.99 66.83 -53.47
N LYS A 2 -9.17 66.28 -53.19
CA LYS A 2 -9.66 66.07 -51.83
C LYS A 2 -10.18 64.63 -51.77
N VAL A 3 -9.48 63.82 -50.97
CA VAL A 3 -9.70 62.39 -50.81
C VAL A 3 -10.86 62.17 -49.82
N THR A 4 -11.75 61.27 -50.20
CA THR A 4 -12.90 60.76 -49.48
C THR A 4 -12.48 59.92 -48.26
N ASN A 5 -13.17 60.02 -47.13
CA ASN A 5 -13.09 59.04 -46.04
C ASN A 5 -14.50 58.55 -45.68
N TYR A 6 -14.80 57.31 -46.06
CA TYR A 6 -15.97 56.57 -45.58
C TYR A 6 -15.59 55.84 -44.29
N PHE A 7 -16.27 56.17 -43.19
CA PHE A 7 -16.17 55.46 -41.92
C PHE A 7 -17.01 54.19 -41.99
N ILE A 8 -16.36 53.02 -42.03
CA ILE A 8 -17.02 51.71 -41.88
C ILE A 8 -16.95 51.34 -40.39
N VAL A 9 -18.10 51.27 -39.73
CA VAL A 9 -18.24 50.79 -38.35
C VAL A 9 -18.36 49.26 -38.37
N PHE A 10 -17.32 48.55 -37.93
CA PHE A 10 -17.36 47.12 -37.67
C PHE A 10 -17.98 46.87 -36.28
N VAL A 11 -19.22 46.36 -36.25
CA VAL A 11 -19.86 45.87 -35.02
C VAL A 11 -19.38 44.45 -34.75
N PHE A 12 -18.44 44.28 -33.81
CA PHE A 12 -18.04 42.97 -33.29
C PHE A 12 -19.10 42.47 -32.30
N SER A 13 -19.97 41.56 -32.76
CA SER A 13 -20.90 40.85 -31.88
C SER A 13 -20.14 39.80 -31.05
N LEU A 14 -19.80 40.14 -29.81
CA LEU A 14 -19.27 39.19 -28.81
C LEU A 14 -20.37 38.19 -28.43
N ILE A 15 -20.38 37.02 -29.08
CA ILE A 15 -21.20 35.88 -28.67
C ILE A 15 -20.57 35.31 -27.39
N PHE A 16 -21.08 35.71 -26.23
CA PHE A 16 -20.78 35.04 -24.97
C PHE A 16 -21.49 33.68 -24.94
N SER A 17 -20.76 32.61 -25.26
CA SER A 17 -21.22 31.25 -24.96
C SER A 17 -21.14 31.02 -23.46
N GLN A 18 -22.30 30.90 -22.79
CA GLN A 18 -22.37 30.44 -21.41
C GLN A 18 -21.83 29.00 -21.33
N LEU A 19 -20.59 28.84 -20.84
CA LEU A 19 -20.04 27.55 -20.45
C LEU A 19 -20.68 27.12 -19.12
N ASN A 20 -21.86 26.50 -19.19
CA ASN A 20 -22.45 25.82 -18.05
C ASN A 20 -21.88 24.40 -17.94
N ALA A 21 -21.28 24.08 -16.80
CA ALA A 21 -20.94 22.70 -16.45
C ALA A 21 -22.20 21.82 -16.50
N LYS A 22 -22.13 20.69 -17.20
CA LYS A 22 -23.24 19.73 -17.33
C LYS A 22 -23.01 18.52 -16.45
N ASP A 23 -24.11 18.01 -15.90
CA ASP A 23 -24.14 16.73 -15.20
C ASP A 23 -24.53 15.60 -16.16
N TYR A 24 -23.73 14.54 -16.15
CA TYR A 24 -23.99 13.28 -16.81
C TYR A 24 -24.18 12.17 -15.78
N TYR A 25 -25.00 11.18 -16.09
CA TYR A 25 -25.35 10.09 -15.21
C TYR A 25 -25.06 8.75 -15.87
N VAL A 26 -24.47 7.82 -15.13
CA VAL A 26 -24.09 6.49 -15.60
C VAL A 26 -24.71 5.43 -14.69
N SER A 27 -25.42 4.45 -15.26
CA SER A 27 -26.05 3.33 -14.53
C SER A 27 -25.77 2.01 -15.23
N THR A 28 -25.59 0.93 -14.46
CA THR A 28 -25.45 -0.43 -15.03
C THR A 28 -26.67 -0.89 -15.84
N ASN A 29 -27.85 -0.30 -15.58
CA ASN A 29 -29.09 -0.53 -16.32
C ASN A 29 -29.37 0.52 -17.42
N GLY A 30 -28.45 1.47 -17.63
CA GLY A 30 -28.55 2.49 -18.68
C GLY A 30 -28.27 1.95 -20.08
N LYS A 31 -28.22 2.86 -21.07
CA LYS A 31 -27.84 2.58 -22.46
C LYS A 31 -26.92 3.69 -22.97
N ASP A 32 -25.86 3.35 -23.70
CA ASP A 32 -24.94 4.35 -24.25
C ASP A 32 -25.51 5.16 -25.42
N SER A 33 -26.69 4.75 -25.92
CA SER A 33 -27.52 5.53 -26.84
C SER A 33 -28.36 6.61 -26.15
N ASN A 34 -28.47 6.59 -24.82
CA ASN A 34 -29.21 7.59 -24.06
C ASN A 34 -28.49 8.96 -24.09
N ASN A 35 -29.10 10.01 -23.56
CA ASN A 35 -28.50 11.35 -23.52
C ASN A 35 -27.65 11.61 -22.26
N GLY A 36 -27.58 10.67 -21.32
CA GLY A 36 -26.81 10.80 -20.09
C GLY A 36 -27.46 11.66 -19.01
N SER A 37 -28.74 12.01 -19.15
CA SER A 37 -29.51 12.70 -18.08
C SER A 37 -29.85 11.74 -16.93
N LEU A 38 -30.26 12.28 -15.78
CA LEU A 38 -30.68 11.49 -14.62
C LEU A 38 -31.79 10.47 -14.96
N ARG A 39 -32.72 10.83 -15.84
CA ARG A 39 -33.83 9.96 -16.29
C ARG A 39 -33.44 8.99 -17.40
N SER A 40 -32.33 9.26 -18.09
CA SER A 40 -31.85 8.45 -19.22
C SER A 40 -30.31 8.37 -19.16
N PRO A 41 -29.76 7.65 -18.17
CA PRO A 41 -28.33 7.59 -17.95
C PRO A 41 -27.62 6.74 -19.01
N PHE A 42 -26.34 7.03 -19.25
CA PHE A 42 -25.46 6.16 -20.02
C PHE A 42 -25.26 4.81 -19.32
N LYS A 43 -24.78 3.80 -20.06
CA LYS A 43 -24.45 2.48 -19.50
C LYS A 43 -23.02 2.41 -18.98
N THR A 44 -22.09 3.05 -19.68
CA THR A 44 -20.65 2.97 -19.41
C THR A 44 -20.09 4.31 -18.93
N ILE A 45 -19.07 4.25 -18.07
CA ILE A 45 -18.34 5.45 -17.66
C ILE A 45 -17.51 5.96 -18.85
N GLN A 46 -17.04 5.06 -19.73
CA GLN A 46 -16.37 5.47 -20.96
C GLN A 46 -17.27 6.35 -21.84
N LYS A 47 -18.55 6.02 -22.00
CA LYS A 47 -19.45 6.85 -22.81
C LYS A 47 -19.57 8.27 -22.26
N ALA A 48 -19.64 8.42 -20.94
CA ALA A 48 -19.59 9.74 -20.30
C ALA A 48 -18.25 10.44 -20.59
N ALA A 49 -17.13 9.74 -20.42
CA ALA A 49 -15.79 10.28 -20.70
C ALA A 49 -15.61 10.77 -22.15
N ASP A 50 -16.31 10.14 -23.11
CA ASP A 50 -16.24 10.52 -24.53
C ASP A 50 -17.03 11.79 -24.87
N VAL A 51 -18.05 12.15 -24.09
CA VAL A 51 -18.95 13.29 -24.39
C VAL A 51 -18.76 14.50 -23.47
N MET A 52 -18.20 14.29 -22.28
CA MET A 52 -17.97 15.37 -21.32
C MET A 52 -16.97 16.39 -21.83
N ASN A 53 -17.28 17.67 -21.63
CA ASN A 53 -16.43 18.83 -21.88
C ASN A 53 -15.80 19.32 -20.57
N PRO A 54 -14.78 20.21 -20.62
CA PRO A 54 -14.21 20.79 -19.42
C PRO A 54 -15.27 21.45 -18.52
N GLY A 55 -15.22 21.14 -17.23
CA GLY A 55 -16.20 21.57 -16.22
C GLY A 55 -17.27 20.51 -15.91
N ASP A 56 -17.52 19.56 -16.81
CA ASP A 56 -18.60 18.58 -16.65
C ASP A 56 -18.34 17.55 -15.53
N ILE A 57 -19.43 17.02 -14.99
CA ILE A 57 -19.43 16.05 -13.89
C ILE A 57 -20.20 14.79 -14.31
N CYS A 58 -19.57 13.63 -14.19
CA CYS A 58 -20.20 12.33 -14.32
C CYS A 58 -20.53 11.76 -12.93
N HIS A 59 -21.83 11.64 -12.63
CA HIS A 59 -22.37 10.95 -11.46
C HIS A 59 -22.65 9.49 -11.80
N ILE A 60 -22.02 8.58 -11.06
CA ILE A 60 -22.07 7.15 -11.34
C ILE A 60 -22.92 6.48 -10.26
N PHE A 61 -24.00 5.83 -10.68
CA PHE A 61 -24.83 5.01 -9.80
C PHE A 61 -24.10 3.75 -9.36
N GLY A 62 -24.51 3.20 -8.23
CA GLY A 62 -23.93 2.01 -7.62
C GLY A 62 -23.95 0.82 -8.58
N GLY A 63 -22.83 0.09 -8.62
CA GLY A 63 -22.67 -1.03 -9.53
C GLY A 63 -21.22 -1.39 -9.84
N ILE A 64 -21.05 -2.46 -10.62
CA ILE A 64 -19.76 -2.95 -11.07
C ILE A 64 -19.60 -2.68 -12.57
N TYR A 65 -18.68 -1.80 -12.90
CA TYR A 65 -18.34 -1.37 -14.25
C TYR A 65 -17.04 -2.06 -14.69
N ARG A 66 -17.12 -2.98 -15.64
CA ARG A 66 -15.97 -3.78 -16.11
C ARG A 66 -15.35 -3.16 -17.34
N GLU A 67 -14.64 -2.05 -17.15
CA GLU A 67 -14.10 -1.23 -18.24
C GLU A 67 -12.72 -0.63 -17.90
N THR A 68 -12.04 -0.13 -18.93
CA THR A 68 -10.92 0.80 -18.82
C THR A 68 -11.44 2.16 -19.24
N VAL A 69 -11.43 3.15 -18.35
CA VAL A 69 -11.89 4.51 -18.66
C VAL A 69 -10.70 5.35 -19.13
N VAL A 70 -10.68 5.69 -20.42
CA VAL A 70 -9.72 6.61 -21.04
C VAL A 70 -10.31 8.01 -21.01
N VAL A 71 -9.73 8.88 -20.18
CA VAL A 71 -10.24 10.25 -19.99
C VAL A 71 -9.89 11.13 -21.19
N LYS A 72 -10.89 11.73 -21.83
CA LYS A 72 -10.71 12.50 -23.07
C LYS A 72 -10.45 13.98 -22.87
N ASN A 73 -10.95 14.58 -21.79
CA ASN A 73 -10.90 16.03 -21.58
C ASN A 73 -10.28 16.43 -20.23
N ASN A 74 -9.83 17.69 -20.15
CA ASN A 74 -9.33 18.31 -18.92
C ASN A 74 -10.49 18.76 -18.03
N ASN A 75 -10.23 18.99 -16.75
CA ASN A 75 -11.17 19.61 -15.82
C ASN A 75 -12.53 18.89 -15.73
N VAL A 76 -12.55 17.56 -15.88
CA VAL A 76 -13.76 16.73 -15.73
C VAL A 76 -13.75 15.99 -14.40
N THR A 77 -14.94 15.74 -13.85
CA THR A 77 -15.09 15.00 -12.59
C THR A 77 -15.85 13.70 -12.81
N PHE A 78 -15.33 12.60 -12.27
CA PHE A 78 -16.04 11.32 -12.12
C PHE A 78 -16.28 11.08 -10.64
N LYS A 79 -17.55 10.97 -10.24
CA LYS A 79 -17.91 10.75 -8.84
C LYS A 79 -19.05 9.77 -8.69
N ASN A 80 -19.11 9.07 -7.56
CA ASN A 80 -20.30 8.31 -7.21
C ASN A 80 -21.50 9.24 -6.95
N TYR A 81 -22.69 8.76 -7.29
CA TYR A 81 -23.95 9.42 -7.00
C TYR A 81 -24.37 9.10 -5.56
N ASN A 82 -24.72 10.11 -4.76
CA ASN A 82 -25.24 9.95 -3.38
C ASN A 82 -24.49 8.96 -2.47
N ASN A 83 -23.15 8.95 -2.55
CA ASN A 83 -22.29 8.02 -1.80
C ASN A 83 -22.53 6.53 -2.11
N GLU A 84 -23.19 6.20 -3.22
CA GLU A 84 -23.40 4.82 -3.65
C GLU A 84 -22.06 4.12 -3.95
N GLU A 85 -22.05 2.80 -3.82
CA GLU A 85 -20.86 1.99 -4.05
C GLU A 85 -20.62 1.73 -5.54
N VAL A 86 -19.63 2.42 -6.10
CA VAL A 86 -19.20 2.27 -7.49
C VAL A 86 -17.89 1.50 -7.53
N THR A 87 -17.86 0.39 -8.27
CA THR A 87 -16.63 -0.37 -8.53
C THR A 87 -16.30 -0.36 -10.01
N VAL A 88 -15.15 0.19 -10.38
CA VAL A 88 -14.53 -0.04 -11.69
C VAL A 88 -13.61 -1.25 -11.58
N SER A 89 -13.92 -2.31 -12.32
CA SER A 89 -13.25 -3.60 -12.22
C SER A 89 -12.43 -3.93 -13.46
N GLY A 90 -11.17 -4.31 -13.23
CA GLY A 90 -10.31 -4.91 -14.25
C GLY A 90 -10.62 -6.37 -14.57
N THR A 91 -11.63 -6.97 -13.95
CA THR A 91 -11.98 -8.39 -14.15
C THR A 91 -12.94 -8.61 -15.32
N VAL A 92 -13.04 -9.87 -15.73
CA VAL A 92 -14.16 -10.43 -16.49
C VAL A 92 -14.74 -11.63 -15.75
N LYS A 93 -16.05 -11.87 -15.89
CA LYS A 93 -16.67 -13.08 -15.36
C LYS A 93 -16.33 -14.27 -16.26
N LEU A 94 -15.89 -15.37 -15.66
CA LEU A 94 -15.74 -16.64 -16.38
C LEU A 94 -17.01 -17.47 -16.27
N LYS A 95 -17.41 -18.06 -17.40
CA LYS A 95 -18.59 -18.92 -17.55
C LYS A 95 -18.21 -20.17 -18.35
N ASN A 96 -19.16 -21.07 -18.53
CA ASN A 96 -19.02 -22.27 -19.36
C ASN A 96 -17.88 -23.17 -18.86
N TRP A 97 -17.81 -23.34 -17.54
CA TRP A 97 -16.87 -24.24 -16.90
C TRP A 97 -17.22 -25.69 -17.25
N THR A 98 -16.20 -26.45 -17.65
CA THR A 98 -16.32 -27.87 -17.97
C THR A 98 -15.43 -28.67 -17.04
N SER A 99 -15.83 -29.91 -16.73
CA SER A 99 -15.03 -30.81 -15.92
C SER A 99 -13.68 -31.09 -16.62
N TYR A 100 -12.61 -31.16 -15.84
CA TYR A 100 -11.29 -31.55 -16.30
C TYR A 100 -10.84 -32.88 -15.69
N LYS A 101 -10.45 -32.90 -14.41
CA LYS A 101 -10.13 -34.12 -13.64
C LYS A 101 -10.04 -33.80 -12.14
N ASN A 102 -10.21 -34.79 -11.26
CA ASN A 102 -9.97 -34.66 -9.81
C ASN A 102 -10.71 -33.48 -9.15
N GLY A 103 -11.95 -33.22 -9.58
CA GLY A 103 -12.76 -32.09 -9.11
C GLY A 103 -12.34 -30.72 -9.67
N ILE A 104 -11.33 -30.66 -10.55
CA ILE A 104 -10.90 -29.44 -11.23
C ILE A 104 -11.79 -29.20 -12.45
N TYR A 105 -12.17 -27.95 -12.65
CA TYR A 105 -12.88 -27.46 -13.82
C TYR A 105 -12.00 -26.51 -14.62
N LYS A 106 -12.31 -26.35 -15.91
CA LYS A 106 -11.63 -25.40 -16.79
C LYS A 106 -12.62 -24.53 -17.57
N ALA A 107 -12.21 -23.30 -17.85
CA ALA A 107 -12.92 -22.36 -18.71
C ALA A 107 -11.94 -21.63 -19.64
N ASN A 108 -12.42 -21.22 -20.81
CA ASN A 108 -11.64 -20.43 -21.76
C ASN A 108 -11.45 -19.00 -21.23
N TYR A 109 -10.23 -18.50 -21.35
CA TYR A 109 -9.83 -17.17 -20.91
C TYR A 109 -8.78 -16.57 -21.86
N PRO A 110 -9.20 -16.08 -23.04
CA PRO A 110 -8.29 -15.45 -23.99
C PRO A 110 -8.01 -13.98 -23.63
N GLY A 111 -6.78 -13.54 -23.92
CA GLY A 111 -6.42 -12.12 -24.02
C GLY A 111 -6.25 -11.40 -22.69
N ALA A 112 -5.48 -11.96 -21.75
CA ALA A 112 -5.02 -11.21 -20.58
C ALA A 112 -4.07 -10.07 -20.99
N GLU A 113 -4.28 -8.85 -20.50
CA GLU A 113 -3.38 -7.70 -20.77
C GLU A 113 -2.09 -7.73 -19.94
N THR A 114 -2.02 -8.61 -18.93
CA THR A 114 -0.90 -8.76 -18.00
C THR A 114 -0.23 -10.12 -18.18
N GLN A 115 1.05 -10.23 -17.79
CA GLN A 115 1.82 -11.47 -17.93
C GLN A 115 1.17 -12.66 -17.21
N PHE A 116 0.62 -12.43 -16.02
CA PHE A 116 -0.20 -13.39 -15.27
C PHE A 116 -1.50 -12.72 -14.85
N THR A 117 -2.48 -13.51 -14.43
CA THR A 117 -3.78 -13.02 -13.93
C THR A 117 -3.91 -13.16 -12.40
N MET A 118 -5.07 -12.80 -11.88
CA MET A 118 -5.57 -13.11 -10.54
C MET A 118 -7.02 -13.59 -10.67
N LEU A 119 -7.41 -14.62 -9.91
CA LEU A 119 -8.79 -15.10 -9.85
C LEU A 119 -9.44 -14.68 -8.53
N PHE A 120 -10.72 -14.39 -8.62
CA PHE A 120 -11.57 -13.96 -7.52
C PHE A 120 -12.85 -14.79 -7.52
N VAL A 121 -13.31 -15.14 -6.33
CA VAL A 121 -14.64 -15.70 -6.08
C VAL A 121 -15.33 -14.73 -5.15
N ASP A 122 -16.47 -14.18 -5.58
CA ASP A 122 -17.20 -13.16 -4.81
C ASP A 122 -16.31 -11.97 -4.39
N PHE A 123 -15.48 -11.48 -5.32
CA PHE A 123 -14.46 -10.42 -5.11
C PHE A 123 -13.32 -10.76 -4.15
N LYS A 124 -13.33 -11.93 -3.51
CA LYS A 124 -12.21 -12.42 -2.70
C LYS A 124 -11.16 -13.08 -3.59
N ARG A 125 -9.91 -12.63 -3.49
CA ARG A 125 -8.76 -13.23 -4.19
C ARG A 125 -8.61 -14.70 -3.79
N GLN A 126 -8.36 -15.54 -4.78
CA GLN A 126 -8.05 -16.95 -4.61
C GLN A 126 -6.56 -17.23 -4.86
N GLU A 127 -6.07 -18.37 -4.36
CA GLU A 127 -4.66 -18.72 -4.43
C GLU A 127 -4.29 -19.33 -5.77
N MET A 128 -3.23 -18.81 -6.39
CA MET A 128 -2.63 -19.47 -7.55
C MET A 128 -1.96 -20.76 -7.06
N ALA A 129 -2.33 -21.89 -7.68
CA ALA A 129 -1.89 -23.23 -7.35
C ALA A 129 -0.36 -23.31 -7.32
N ARG A 130 0.17 -23.68 -6.16
CA ARG A 130 1.60 -23.70 -5.92
C ARG A 130 1.94 -24.83 -4.95
N TRP A 131 3.12 -25.42 -5.11
CA TRP A 131 3.68 -26.27 -4.07
C TRP A 131 4.81 -25.55 -3.32
N PRO A 132 4.80 -25.57 -1.96
CA PRO A 132 3.71 -26.02 -1.09
C PRO A 132 2.48 -25.12 -1.15
N ASN A 133 1.31 -25.63 -0.75
CA ASN A 133 0.07 -24.85 -0.75
C ASN A 133 0.14 -23.69 0.24
N ASN A 134 -0.45 -22.55 -0.13
CA ASN A 134 -0.65 -21.43 0.78
C ASN A 134 -2.07 -21.52 1.36
N THR A 135 -2.20 -22.02 2.59
CA THR A 135 -3.49 -22.20 3.26
C THR A 135 -3.85 -21.04 4.17
N THR A 136 -2.92 -20.14 4.46
CA THR A 136 -3.17 -18.94 5.28
C THR A 136 -3.66 -17.75 4.47
N GLY A 137 -3.40 -17.74 3.16
CA GLY A 137 -3.63 -16.61 2.27
C GLY A 137 -2.62 -15.47 2.44
N ASN A 138 -1.69 -15.57 3.40
CA ASN A 138 -0.67 -14.57 3.65
C ASN A 138 0.45 -14.70 2.61
N MET A 139 0.69 -13.63 1.85
CA MET A 139 1.69 -13.61 0.78
C MET A 139 3.09 -13.22 1.25
N MET A 140 3.21 -12.69 2.48
CA MET A 140 4.41 -12.08 3.01
C MET A 140 4.90 -12.69 4.34
N ASP A 141 4.78 -14.00 4.48
CA ASP A 141 5.27 -14.72 5.65
C ASP A 141 6.00 -16.01 5.27
N PRO A 142 7.22 -15.92 4.73
CA PRO A 142 7.92 -17.08 4.19
C PRO A 142 8.49 -18.00 5.28
N LEU A 143 8.31 -17.67 6.56
CA LEU A 143 8.72 -18.48 7.70
C LEU A 143 7.58 -19.38 8.19
N ASP A 144 6.32 -18.97 8.00
CA ASP A 144 5.18 -19.86 8.21
C ASP A 144 5.14 -20.96 7.13
N LYS A 145 5.20 -22.22 7.55
CA LYS A 145 5.14 -23.38 6.65
C LYS A 145 3.81 -23.50 5.91
N ASN A 146 2.75 -22.86 6.42
CA ASN A 146 1.42 -22.87 5.82
C ASN A 146 1.20 -21.73 4.81
N SER A 147 2.15 -20.80 4.66
CA SER A 147 2.05 -19.68 3.69
C SER A 147 2.53 -20.04 2.28
N GLY A 148 2.77 -21.34 2.02
CA GLY A 148 3.16 -21.85 0.71
C GLY A 148 4.61 -21.55 0.33
N TYR A 149 5.51 -21.55 1.32
CA TYR A 149 6.95 -21.54 1.12
C TYR A 149 7.58 -22.81 1.72
N ALA A 150 8.53 -23.39 1.00
CA ALA A 150 9.37 -24.49 1.50
C ALA A 150 10.84 -24.10 1.52
N ASP A 151 11.57 -24.64 2.49
CA ASP A 151 13.02 -24.55 2.54
C ASP A 151 13.64 -25.20 1.31
N CYS A 152 14.46 -24.41 0.62
CA CYS A 152 15.11 -24.81 -0.60
C CYS A 152 16.53 -24.27 -0.69
N ARG A 153 17.27 -24.86 -1.60
CA ARG A 153 18.63 -24.49 -1.93
C ARG A 153 18.77 -24.29 -3.41
N VAL A 154 19.26 -23.13 -3.79
CA VAL A 154 19.55 -22.81 -5.20
C VAL A 154 21.03 -22.96 -5.47
N PHE A 155 21.36 -23.63 -6.57
CA PHE A 155 22.73 -23.85 -6.98
C PHE A 155 23.08 -22.96 -8.16
N THR A 156 24.27 -22.40 -8.12
CA THR A 156 24.89 -21.74 -9.27
C THR A 156 25.62 -22.78 -10.13
N GLY A 157 26.09 -22.37 -11.30
CA GLY A 157 26.65 -23.21 -12.34
C GLY A 157 27.63 -22.39 -13.17
N VAL A 158 27.85 -22.70 -14.45
CA VAL A 158 28.70 -21.85 -15.31
C VAL A 158 27.98 -20.52 -15.61
N LYS A 159 28.71 -19.39 -15.57
CA LYS A 159 28.18 -18.06 -15.85
C LYS A 159 27.44 -18.04 -17.21
N GLY A 160 26.27 -17.41 -17.25
CA GLY A 160 25.44 -17.28 -18.46
C GLY A 160 24.68 -18.55 -18.87
N LYS A 161 24.96 -19.73 -18.28
CA LYS A 161 24.22 -20.96 -18.60
C LYS A 161 22.87 -21.01 -17.88
N LYS A 162 21.86 -21.56 -18.56
CA LYS A 162 20.46 -21.53 -18.09
C LYS A 162 20.02 -22.71 -17.23
N PRO A 163 20.40 -23.99 -17.43
CA PRO A 163 19.95 -24.98 -16.47
C PRO A 163 20.67 -24.74 -15.15
N ARG A 164 19.89 -24.41 -14.13
CA ARG A 164 20.31 -24.28 -12.74
C ARG A 164 19.58 -25.32 -11.93
N LYS A 165 20.21 -25.76 -10.85
CA LYS A 165 19.62 -26.76 -9.95
C LYS A 165 18.97 -26.05 -8.76
N VAL A 166 17.83 -26.57 -8.35
CA VAL A 166 17.21 -26.26 -7.05
C VAL A 166 16.95 -27.58 -6.34
N THR A 167 17.18 -27.63 -5.04
CA THR A 167 16.80 -28.76 -4.19
C THR A 167 15.89 -28.26 -3.08
N PHE A 168 14.76 -28.91 -2.89
CA PHE A 168 13.86 -28.65 -1.76
C PHE A 168 14.10 -29.68 -0.67
N ASN A 169 14.30 -29.23 0.58
CA ASN A 169 14.71 -30.13 1.66
C ASN A 169 13.61 -31.16 1.99
N ASN A 170 12.37 -30.69 2.03
CA ASN A 170 11.20 -31.44 2.50
C ASN A 170 10.18 -31.70 1.39
N MET A 171 10.62 -31.76 0.13
CA MET A 171 9.73 -32.09 -0.98
C MET A 171 9.28 -33.56 -0.90
N PRO A 172 7.96 -33.83 -0.92
CA PRO A 172 7.47 -35.20 -0.97
C PRO A 172 7.79 -35.82 -2.33
N SER A 173 7.59 -37.14 -2.43
CA SER A 173 7.80 -37.83 -3.69
C SER A 173 6.72 -37.46 -4.69
N PHE A 174 7.14 -36.91 -5.83
CA PHE A 174 6.28 -36.69 -6.99
C PHE A 174 6.82 -37.50 -8.18
N PRO A 175 5.94 -37.88 -9.14
CA PRO A 175 6.39 -38.49 -10.39
C PRO A 175 7.47 -37.67 -11.10
N ASN A 176 8.31 -38.33 -11.88
CA ASN A 176 9.29 -37.65 -12.69
C ASN A 176 8.61 -36.62 -13.61
N ASN A 177 9.20 -35.43 -13.68
CA ASN A 177 8.72 -34.27 -14.43
C ASN A 177 7.33 -33.74 -14.03
N PHE A 178 6.84 -34.06 -12.82
CA PHE A 178 5.58 -33.52 -12.31
C PHE A 178 5.48 -31.98 -12.37
N PHE A 179 6.58 -31.25 -12.21
CA PHE A 179 6.63 -29.79 -12.28
C PHE A 179 7.23 -29.23 -13.58
N LYS A 180 7.46 -30.06 -14.61
CA LYS A 180 8.01 -29.59 -15.89
C LYS A 180 7.07 -28.58 -16.55
N GLY A 181 7.61 -27.41 -16.90
CA GLY A 181 6.85 -26.26 -17.40
C GLY A 181 6.36 -25.32 -16.31
N GLY A 182 6.53 -25.66 -15.03
CA GLY A 182 6.21 -24.81 -13.89
C GLY A 182 7.19 -23.64 -13.70
N ILE A 183 6.88 -22.77 -12.75
CA ILE A 183 7.70 -21.59 -12.43
C ILE A 183 8.23 -21.75 -11.01
N PHE A 184 9.55 -21.77 -10.88
CA PHE A 184 10.21 -21.66 -9.59
C PHE A 184 10.42 -20.19 -9.22
N ARG A 185 10.16 -19.84 -7.96
CA ARG A 185 10.57 -18.58 -7.34
C ARG A 185 11.15 -18.84 -5.95
N GLY A 186 12.29 -18.21 -5.66
CA GLY A 186 12.96 -18.33 -4.37
C GLY A 186 13.36 -16.99 -3.74
N ILE A 187 13.60 -17.03 -2.43
CA ILE A 187 14.15 -15.98 -1.57
C ILE A 187 15.38 -16.58 -0.87
N ASN A 188 16.49 -16.59 -1.60
CA ASN A 188 17.68 -17.36 -1.25
C ASN A 188 18.90 -16.46 -1.00
N GLY A 189 19.88 -17.02 -0.30
CA GLY A 189 21.12 -16.36 0.04
C GLY A 189 20.90 -15.09 0.84
N LYS A 190 21.30 -13.94 0.28
CA LYS A 190 21.11 -12.64 0.92
C LYS A 190 19.65 -12.15 0.88
N LYS A 191 18.69 -12.90 0.35
CA LYS A 191 17.24 -12.63 0.42
C LYS A 191 16.72 -11.41 -0.36
N TRP A 192 17.58 -10.47 -0.75
CA TRP A 192 17.16 -9.31 -1.56
C TRP A 192 17.20 -9.56 -3.07
N MET A 193 17.84 -10.63 -3.54
CA MET A 193 17.84 -11.00 -4.97
C MET A 193 17.16 -12.36 -5.13
N ASN A 194 15.96 -12.36 -5.73
CA ASN A 194 15.09 -13.52 -5.78
C ASN A 194 15.34 -14.34 -7.06
N PRO A 195 15.90 -15.56 -6.98
CA PRO A 195 16.05 -16.44 -8.14
C PRO A 195 14.69 -16.91 -8.66
N MET A 196 14.49 -16.84 -9.97
CA MET A 196 13.27 -17.25 -10.65
C MET A 196 13.60 -17.91 -11.99
N GLY A 197 12.72 -18.80 -12.47
CA GLY A 197 12.86 -19.42 -13.79
C GLY A 197 11.83 -20.50 -14.07
N THR A 198 11.86 -21.04 -15.28
CA THR A 198 10.96 -22.12 -15.71
C THR A 198 11.58 -23.48 -15.44
N VAL A 199 10.85 -24.37 -14.79
CA VAL A 199 11.27 -25.75 -14.50
C VAL A 199 11.28 -26.56 -15.80
N THR A 200 12.42 -27.16 -16.15
CA THR A 200 12.58 -28.01 -17.35
C THR A 200 12.58 -29.50 -17.03
N ALA A 201 12.94 -29.86 -15.80
CA ALA A 201 12.81 -31.21 -15.26
C ALA A 201 12.61 -31.18 -13.74
N SER A 202 11.95 -32.20 -13.20
CA SER A 202 11.82 -32.42 -11.75
C SER A 202 11.95 -33.89 -11.42
N GLN A 203 12.80 -34.25 -10.45
CA GLN A 203 13.02 -35.63 -10.04
C GLN A 203 13.32 -35.69 -8.54
N GLY A 204 12.49 -36.44 -7.80
CA GLY A 204 12.54 -36.45 -6.34
C GLY A 204 12.50 -35.03 -5.78
N LYS A 205 13.53 -34.66 -5.03
CA LYS A 205 13.67 -33.34 -4.39
C LYS A 205 14.30 -32.26 -5.27
N ASN A 206 14.66 -32.58 -6.51
CA ASN A 206 15.47 -31.72 -7.37
C ASN A 206 14.67 -31.15 -8.54
N LEU A 207 14.93 -29.88 -8.85
CA LEU A 207 14.49 -29.22 -10.08
C LEU A 207 15.70 -28.87 -10.94
N THR A 208 15.54 -29.02 -12.25
CA THR A 208 16.33 -28.31 -13.25
C THR A 208 15.50 -27.13 -13.73
N VAL A 209 16.06 -25.93 -13.64
CA VAL A 209 15.36 -24.67 -13.90
C VAL A 209 16.12 -23.90 -14.96
N ASN A 210 15.46 -23.51 -16.05
CA ASN A 210 15.95 -22.47 -16.94
C ASN A 210 15.84 -21.12 -16.22
N ALA A 211 16.93 -20.69 -15.61
CA ALA A 211 16.97 -19.47 -14.82
C ALA A 211 16.71 -18.22 -15.69
N LEU A 212 15.92 -17.30 -15.13
CA LEU A 212 15.61 -16.00 -15.70
C LEU A 212 16.40 -14.87 -15.01
N THR A 213 16.51 -14.92 -13.69
CA THR A 213 17.14 -13.84 -12.90
C THR A 213 18.60 -13.68 -13.29
N LYS A 214 18.99 -12.49 -13.75
CA LYS A 214 20.36 -12.17 -14.19
C LYS A 214 21.39 -12.47 -13.11
N GLY A 215 21.11 -12.12 -11.86
CA GLY A 215 21.99 -12.43 -10.74
C GLY A 215 22.23 -13.93 -10.54
N TRP A 216 21.28 -14.80 -10.90
CA TRP A 216 21.47 -16.25 -10.83
C TRP A 216 22.29 -16.75 -12.00
N LEU A 217 22.05 -16.20 -13.19
CA LEU A 217 22.84 -16.49 -14.39
C LEU A 217 24.30 -16.04 -14.24
N ASP A 218 24.52 -14.93 -13.54
CA ASP A 218 25.84 -14.33 -13.31
C ASP A 218 26.58 -14.91 -12.10
N ASN A 219 26.07 -15.98 -11.48
CA ASN A 219 26.64 -16.59 -10.27
C ASN A 219 26.85 -15.60 -9.12
N SER A 220 25.94 -14.64 -8.96
CA SER A 220 26.11 -13.63 -7.94
C SER A 220 26.12 -14.26 -6.56
N GLU A 221 27.13 -13.93 -5.77
CA GLU A 221 27.25 -14.30 -4.35
C GLU A 221 26.03 -13.90 -3.53
N LYS A 222 25.26 -12.90 -3.96
CA LYS A 222 24.01 -12.49 -3.31
C LYS A 222 22.97 -13.61 -3.30
N ILE A 223 22.99 -14.52 -4.27
CA ILE A 223 22.10 -15.69 -4.36
C ILE A 223 22.75 -16.93 -3.75
N SER A 224 24.04 -17.17 -4.01
CA SER A 224 24.75 -18.37 -3.54
C SER A 224 25.31 -18.28 -2.11
N SER A 225 25.33 -17.08 -1.50
CA SER A 225 25.69 -16.93 -0.07
C SER A 225 24.78 -17.78 0.82
N ASN A 226 25.25 -18.07 2.05
CA ASN A 226 24.61 -19.07 2.92
C ASN A 226 24.31 -20.37 2.16
N ASP A 227 25.22 -20.73 1.25
CA ASP A 227 25.18 -21.96 0.50
C ASP A 227 23.88 -22.14 -0.32
N GLY A 228 23.34 -21.02 -0.82
CA GLY A 228 22.10 -20.99 -1.61
C GLY A 228 20.81 -21.23 -0.81
N LYS A 229 20.88 -21.34 0.52
CA LYS A 229 19.71 -21.64 1.36
C LYS A 229 18.67 -20.52 1.36
N GLY A 230 17.41 -20.90 1.41
CA GLY A 230 16.29 -20.00 1.64
C GLY A 230 14.96 -20.67 1.44
N HIS A 231 13.97 -19.90 1.00
CA HIS A 231 12.60 -20.38 0.87
C HIS A 231 12.13 -20.18 -0.56
N GLY A 232 11.30 -21.08 -1.07
CA GLY A 232 10.73 -20.94 -2.40
C GLY A 232 9.48 -21.77 -2.60
N PHE A 233 8.90 -21.65 -3.78
CA PHE A 233 7.73 -22.41 -4.20
C PHE A 233 7.76 -22.64 -5.70
N ILE A 234 6.85 -23.51 -6.16
CA ILE A 234 6.67 -23.86 -7.56
C ILE A 234 5.22 -23.62 -7.96
N PHE A 235 4.98 -22.69 -8.88
CA PHE A 235 3.68 -22.54 -9.54
C PHE A 235 3.53 -23.58 -10.66
N HIS A 236 2.49 -24.40 -10.63
CA HIS A 236 2.19 -25.36 -11.70
C HIS A 236 0.74 -25.88 -11.61
N LEU A 237 0.13 -26.24 -12.75
CA LEU A 237 -1.20 -26.84 -12.77
C LEU A 237 -1.27 -28.17 -11.99
N ASN A 238 -0.20 -28.97 -11.97
CA ASN A 238 -0.20 -30.20 -11.19
C ASN A 238 -0.17 -29.96 -9.67
N ALA A 239 0.13 -28.73 -9.21
CA ALA A 239 0.01 -28.34 -7.82
C ALA A 239 -1.42 -27.91 -7.43
N LEU A 240 -2.38 -27.90 -8.37
CA LEU A 240 -3.77 -27.56 -8.10
C LEU A 240 -4.46 -28.73 -7.40
N ASP A 241 -4.38 -28.77 -6.07
CA ASP A 241 -4.75 -29.95 -5.29
C ASP A 241 -5.68 -29.69 -4.10
N ILE A 242 -5.86 -28.43 -3.68
CA ILE A 242 -6.83 -28.05 -2.64
C ILE A 242 -7.97 -27.18 -3.17
N GLU A 243 -9.07 -27.11 -2.42
CA GLU A 243 -10.21 -26.27 -2.75
C GLU A 243 -9.79 -24.80 -2.83
N ASN A 244 -10.46 -24.07 -3.73
CA ASN A 244 -10.27 -22.66 -3.99
C ASN A 244 -8.94 -22.26 -4.64
N GLU A 245 -8.06 -23.19 -4.96
CA GLU A 245 -6.91 -22.89 -5.81
C GLU A 245 -7.29 -22.80 -7.29
N TRP A 246 -6.44 -22.09 -8.04
CA TRP A 246 -6.59 -21.94 -9.49
C TRP A 246 -5.26 -21.88 -10.22
N PHE A 247 -5.25 -22.14 -11.53
CA PHE A 247 -4.07 -21.97 -12.36
C PHE A 247 -4.43 -21.52 -13.78
N GLN A 248 -3.61 -20.68 -14.40
CA GLN A 248 -3.78 -20.29 -15.81
C GLN A 248 -2.74 -20.99 -16.69
N LYS A 249 -3.19 -21.62 -17.78
CA LYS A 249 -2.33 -22.23 -18.80
C LYS A 249 -3.04 -22.30 -20.15
N ASP A 250 -2.33 -21.95 -21.23
CA ASP A 250 -2.79 -22.07 -22.63
C ASP A 250 -4.18 -21.44 -22.87
N ASP A 251 -4.34 -20.16 -22.51
CA ASP A 251 -5.60 -19.39 -22.56
C ASP A 251 -6.79 -20.05 -21.86
N LYS A 252 -6.51 -20.88 -20.86
CA LYS A 252 -7.51 -21.48 -19.98
C LYS A 252 -7.18 -21.18 -18.54
N VAL A 253 -8.24 -21.08 -17.74
CA VAL A 253 -8.15 -21.09 -16.29
C VAL A 253 -8.70 -22.40 -15.78
N TYR A 254 -7.96 -23.01 -14.86
CA TYR A 254 -8.31 -24.21 -14.12
C TYR A 254 -8.63 -23.80 -12.68
N TYR A 255 -9.71 -24.31 -12.12
CA TYR A 255 -10.16 -23.96 -10.77
C TYR A 255 -10.70 -25.19 -10.06
N LYS A 256 -10.36 -25.36 -8.79
CA LYS A 256 -10.90 -26.42 -7.94
C LYS A 256 -11.94 -25.80 -7.00
N PRO A 257 -13.25 -25.86 -7.32
CA PRO A 257 -14.30 -25.34 -6.45
C PRO A 257 -14.37 -26.13 -5.13
N PRO A 258 -15.04 -25.59 -4.11
CA PRO A 258 -15.40 -26.36 -2.91
C PRO A 258 -16.19 -27.61 -3.28
N THR A 259 -16.03 -28.67 -2.49
CA THR A 259 -16.67 -29.97 -2.73
C THR A 259 -18.19 -29.81 -2.90
N GLY A 260 -18.73 -30.44 -3.94
CA GLY A 260 -20.16 -30.38 -4.28
C GLY A 260 -20.63 -29.08 -4.94
N LYS A 261 -19.76 -28.08 -5.14
CA LYS A 261 -20.11 -26.84 -5.86
C LYS A 261 -19.82 -26.95 -7.35
N ASN A 262 -20.75 -26.42 -8.16
CA ASN A 262 -20.56 -26.25 -9.60
C ASN A 262 -20.09 -24.81 -9.87
N PRO A 263 -18.92 -24.60 -10.50
CA PRO A 263 -18.38 -23.26 -10.75
C PRO A 263 -19.23 -22.42 -11.71
N ASN A 264 -20.13 -23.03 -12.51
CA ASN A 264 -21.10 -22.28 -13.31
C ASN A 264 -22.17 -21.56 -12.47
N ASN A 265 -22.34 -21.96 -11.20
CA ASN A 265 -23.25 -21.33 -10.25
C ASN A 265 -22.53 -20.36 -9.28
N MET A 266 -21.24 -20.11 -9.49
CA MET A 266 -20.39 -19.27 -8.64
C MET A 266 -20.05 -17.96 -9.35
N ASN A 267 -19.80 -16.88 -8.60
CA ASN A 267 -19.32 -15.63 -9.18
C ASN A 267 -17.78 -15.66 -9.28
N ILE A 268 -17.28 -16.31 -10.32
CA ILE A 268 -15.84 -16.40 -10.59
C ILE A 268 -15.41 -15.32 -11.58
N GLU A 269 -14.44 -14.51 -11.16
CA GLU A 269 -13.91 -13.39 -11.93
C GLU A 269 -12.40 -13.48 -12.07
N VAL A 270 -11.88 -13.06 -13.22
CA VAL A 270 -10.45 -13.14 -13.52
C VAL A 270 -9.95 -11.80 -14.04
N LYS A 271 -8.83 -11.33 -13.49
CA LYS A 271 -8.21 -10.04 -13.87
C LYS A 271 -7.76 -10.09 -15.32
N LYS A 272 -8.38 -9.25 -16.15
CA LYS A 272 -8.06 -9.12 -17.57
C LYS A 272 -7.32 -7.83 -17.89
N ARG A 273 -7.68 -6.74 -17.23
CA ARG A 273 -7.23 -5.39 -17.57
C ARG A 273 -6.13 -4.90 -16.65
N LYS A 274 -5.24 -4.07 -17.19
CA LYS A 274 -4.23 -3.37 -16.39
C LYS A 274 -4.82 -2.15 -15.67
N TRP A 275 -5.60 -1.34 -16.38
CA TRP A 275 -6.03 0.00 -15.92
C TRP A 275 -7.54 0.08 -15.73
N GLY A 276 -7.97 0.71 -14.64
CA GLY A 276 -9.36 1.14 -14.44
C GLY A 276 -9.57 2.55 -15.01
N PHE A 277 -8.59 3.44 -14.79
CA PHE A 277 -8.55 4.79 -15.37
C PHE A 277 -7.20 5.07 -16.01
N GLN A 278 -7.23 5.67 -17.19
CA GLN A 278 -6.08 6.25 -17.89
C GLN A 278 -6.29 7.74 -18.07
N ILE A 279 -5.51 8.52 -17.34
CA ILE A 279 -5.53 9.98 -17.31
C ILE A 279 -4.23 10.45 -17.96
N ASN A 280 -4.17 10.41 -19.28
CA ASN A 280 -2.95 10.65 -20.03
C ASN A 280 -3.03 11.96 -20.82
N ASN A 281 -2.03 12.83 -20.66
CA ASN A 281 -1.99 14.18 -21.23
C ASN A 281 -3.20 15.02 -20.79
N ARG A 282 -3.56 14.96 -19.50
CA ARG A 282 -4.72 15.66 -18.96
C ARG A 282 -4.36 16.56 -17.78
N SER A 283 -5.21 17.54 -17.51
CA SER A 283 -5.11 18.34 -16.29
C SER A 283 -6.45 18.51 -15.61
N GLY A 284 -6.44 18.63 -14.28
CA GLY A 284 -7.63 18.96 -13.49
C GLY A 284 -8.68 17.85 -13.41
N VAL A 285 -8.33 16.60 -13.75
CA VAL A 285 -9.27 15.47 -13.67
C VAL A 285 -9.47 15.06 -12.22
N ILE A 286 -10.72 14.88 -11.81
CA ILE A 286 -11.08 14.43 -10.45
C ILE A 286 -11.76 13.06 -10.52
N ILE A 287 -11.25 12.09 -9.77
CA ILE A 287 -11.89 10.80 -9.48
C ILE A 287 -12.24 10.81 -7.99
N ASN A 288 -13.52 10.65 -7.63
CA ASN A 288 -13.97 10.76 -6.24
C ASN A 288 -14.97 9.66 -5.85
N GLY A 289 -14.67 8.92 -4.77
CA GLY A 289 -15.62 7.94 -4.23
C GLY A 289 -15.74 6.66 -5.06
N ILE A 290 -14.70 6.28 -5.81
CA ILE A 290 -14.74 5.14 -6.74
C ILE A 290 -13.79 4.03 -6.26
N LYS A 291 -14.28 2.80 -6.18
CA LYS A 291 -13.45 1.61 -5.90
C LYS A 291 -12.87 1.06 -7.21
N ILE A 292 -11.56 0.86 -7.28
CA ILE A 292 -10.86 0.20 -8.38
C ILE A 292 -10.47 -1.20 -7.91
N HIS A 293 -11.08 -2.23 -8.52
CA HIS A 293 -10.83 -3.63 -8.19
C HIS A 293 -10.05 -4.33 -9.30
N ALA A 294 -8.98 -5.03 -8.93
CA ALA A 294 -8.16 -5.83 -9.84
C ALA A 294 -7.69 -5.02 -11.06
N ALA A 295 -7.35 -3.75 -10.87
CA ALA A 295 -6.81 -2.82 -11.86
C ALA A 295 -6.03 -1.71 -11.14
N SER A 296 -5.29 -0.91 -11.90
CA SER A 296 -4.56 0.26 -11.38
C SER A 296 -5.01 1.54 -12.08
N ILE A 297 -4.37 2.67 -11.74
CA ILE A 297 -4.60 3.98 -12.36
C ILE A 297 -3.29 4.45 -13.03
N GLU A 298 -3.41 5.05 -14.21
CA GLU A 298 -2.30 5.66 -14.95
C GLU A 298 -2.50 7.18 -15.08
N LEU A 299 -1.55 7.97 -14.59
CA LEU A 299 -1.43 9.41 -14.83
C LEU A 299 -0.12 9.66 -15.60
N LYS A 300 -0.19 9.74 -16.94
CA LYS A 300 0.99 10.00 -17.78
C LYS A 300 0.94 11.40 -18.38
N ASN A 301 1.97 12.21 -18.11
CA ASN A 301 2.03 13.62 -18.51
C ASN A 301 0.77 14.38 -18.06
N SER A 302 0.39 14.20 -16.79
CA SER A 302 -0.86 14.74 -16.26
C SER A 302 -0.63 15.57 -15.01
N ASN A 303 -1.37 16.67 -14.91
CA ASN A 303 -1.11 17.71 -13.92
C ASN A 303 -2.36 18.11 -13.15
N ASN A 304 -2.24 18.49 -11.88
CA ASN A 304 -3.38 18.99 -11.09
C ASN A 304 -4.56 17.98 -10.98
N CYS A 305 -4.32 16.69 -11.21
CA CYS A 305 -5.36 15.67 -11.11
C CYS A 305 -5.52 15.19 -9.65
N LYS A 306 -6.73 14.79 -9.28
CA LYS A 306 -7.06 14.34 -7.92
C LYS A 306 -7.75 13.00 -7.92
N VAL A 307 -7.29 12.08 -7.09
CA VAL A 307 -7.97 10.83 -6.76
C VAL A 307 -8.32 10.87 -5.27
N LEU A 308 -9.61 10.90 -4.97
CA LEU A 308 -10.16 11.24 -3.67
C LEU A 308 -11.10 10.13 -3.16
N ASN A 309 -11.05 9.84 -1.86
CA ASN A 309 -12.02 8.94 -1.19
C ASN A 309 -12.20 7.59 -1.91
N SER A 310 -11.13 7.05 -2.48
CA SER A 310 -11.18 5.92 -3.43
C SER A 310 -10.39 4.74 -2.90
N SER A 311 -10.69 3.53 -3.37
CA SER A 311 -9.83 2.37 -3.11
C SER A 311 -9.24 1.82 -4.39
N ILE A 312 -8.00 1.32 -4.33
CA ILE A 312 -7.32 0.70 -5.46
C ILE A 312 -6.69 -0.59 -4.94
N GLN A 313 -7.26 -1.73 -5.31
CA GLN A 313 -6.90 -3.04 -4.75
C GLN A 313 -6.55 -4.05 -5.85
N TYR A 314 -5.63 -4.97 -5.54
CA TYR A 314 -5.17 -6.01 -6.46
C TYR A 314 -4.56 -5.43 -7.74
N LEU A 315 -3.65 -4.46 -7.55
CA LEU A 315 -3.12 -3.59 -8.60
C LEU A 315 -2.39 -4.39 -9.69
N MET A 316 -1.44 -5.22 -9.25
CA MET A 316 -0.48 -5.91 -10.10
C MET A 316 -0.49 -7.41 -9.80
N PRO A 317 -0.70 -8.28 -10.80
CA PRO A 317 -0.59 -9.73 -10.65
C PRO A 317 0.89 -10.14 -10.61
N PHE A 318 1.14 -11.44 -10.40
CA PHE A 318 2.48 -12.00 -10.44
C PHE A 318 3.20 -11.63 -11.74
N ILE A 319 4.53 -11.49 -11.66
CA ILE A 319 5.39 -11.30 -12.82
C ILE A 319 6.69 -12.09 -12.65
N MET A 320 7.25 -12.54 -13.76
CA MET A 320 8.62 -13.04 -13.84
C MET A 320 9.51 -11.95 -14.42
N ARG A 321 10.66 -11.67 -13.80
CA ARG A 321 11.61 -10.66 -14.27
C ARG A 321 13.07 -11.10 -14.12
N ALA A 322 13.93 -10.52 -14.94
CA ALA A 322 15.35 -10.84 -14.96
C ALA A 322 16.20 -9.92 -14.06
N ASN A 323 15.86 -8.63 -13.97
CA ASN A 323 16.72 -7.61 -13.38
C ASN A 323 16.44 -7.36 -11.89
N TYR A 324 17.47 -6.90 -11.18
CA TYR A 324 17.44 -6.60 -9.74
C TYR A 324 16.92 -5.19 -9.45
N ALA A 325 17.52 -4.17 -10.06
CA ALA A 325 17.01 -2.80 -10.07
C ALA A 325 16.18 -2.61 -11.34
N VAL A 326 14.99 -2.03 -11.23
CA VAL A 326 14.02 -2.07 -12.33
C VAL A 326 13.22 -0.79 -12.49
N SER A 327 12.71 -0.61 -13.70
CA SER A 327 11.91 0.53 -14.13
C SER A 327 10.44 0.40 -13.69
N TYR A 328 9.67 1.50 -13.77
CA TYR A 328 8.22 1.47 -13.53
C TYR A 328 7.47 0.44 -14.39
N LYS A 329 7.96 0.17 -15.61
CA LYS A 329 7.35 -0.80 -16.54
C LYS A 329 7.32 -2.21 -15.96
N GLU A 330 8.25 -2.51 -15.06
CA GLU A 330 8.42 -3.81 -14.43
C GLU A 330 7.84 -3.84 -13.01
N HIS A 331 7.71 -2.70 -12.31
CA HIS A 331 7.17 -2.66 -10.95
C HIS A 331 5.66 -2.43 -10.85
N GLY A 332 5.02 -1.84 -11.86
CA GLY A 332 3.59 -1.56 -11.82
C GLY A 332 3.19 -0.62 -10.67
N GLY A 333 2.02 -0.89 -10.08
CA GLY A 333 1.37 0.01 -9.11
C GLY A 333 0.58 1.14 -9.81
N ILE A 334 0.20 2.16 -9.05
CA ILE A 334 -0.37 3.40 -9.55
C ILE A 334 0.76 4.19 -10.21
N TYR A 335 0.63 4.48 -11.50
CA TYR A 335 1.67 5.18 -12.26
C TYR A 335 1.41 6.68 -12.27
N ILE A 336 2.41 7.48 -11.91
CA ILE A 336 2.34 8.94 -11.89
C ILE A 336 3.56 9.52 -12.59
N ASN A 337 3.32 10.35 -13.61
CA ASN A 337 4.31 11.21 -14.23
C ASN A 337 3.64 12.54 -14.61
N GLY A 338 4.01 13.59 -13.89
CA GLY A 338 3.46 14.93 -14.04
C GLY A 338 3.38 15.66 -12.69
N ASN A 339 2.80 16.85 -12.67
CA ASN A 339 2.97 17.80 -11.58
C ASN A 339 1.69 18.00 -10.74
N ASN A 340 1.86 18.24 -9.45
CA ASN A 340 0.78 18.65 -8.55
C ASN A 340 -0.43 17.71 -8.55
N ASN A 341 -0.21 16.40 -8.73
CA ASN A 341 -1.28 15.41 -8.61
C ASN A 341 -1.45 15.00 -7.15
N GLU A 342 -2.70 14.73 -6.75
CA GLU A 342 -3.04 14.43 -5.36
C GLU A 342 -3.81 13.11 -5.26
N PHE A 343 -3.36 12.25 -4.36
CA PHE A 343 -4.10 11.11 -3.86
C PHE A 343 -4.45 11.41 -2.40
N LYS A 344 -5.74 11.50 -2.09
CA LYS A 344 -6.21 11.84 -0.74
C LYS A 344 -7.34 10.95 -0.27
N ASN A 345 -7.26 10.48 0.98
CA ASN A 345 -8.26 9.58 1.57
C ASN A 345 -8.41 8.28 0.75
N CYS A 346 -7.28 7.71 0.30
CA CYS A 346 -7.29 6.51 -0.54
C CYS A 346 -6.79 5.27 0.20
N TYR A 347 -7.45 4.13 -0.04
CA TYR A 347 -6.95 2.81 0.37
C TYR A 347 -6.26 2.12 -0.81
N VAL A 348 -4.98 1.76 -0.68
CA VAL A 348 -4.19 1.14 -1.75
C VAL A 348 -3.56 -0.16 -1.25
N ALA A 349 -4.00 -1.30 -1.76
CA ALA A 349 -3.58 -2.58 -1.19
C ALA A 349 -3.46 -3.74 -2.18
N HIS A 350 -2.70 -4.75 -1.74
CA HIS A 350 -2.54 -6.05 -2.40
C HIS A 350 -1.87 -5.94 -3.78
N SER A 351 -0.54 -6.02 -3.81
CA SER A 351 0.21 -5.93 -5.06
C SER A 351 1.42 -6.85 -5.05
N TRP A 352 1.62 -7.59 -6.15
CA TRP A 352 2.91 -8.22 -6.40
C TRP A 352 4.02 -7.19 -6.68
N GLY A 353 3.65 -6.00 -7.18
CA GLY A 353 4.55 -4.91 -7.54
C GLY A 353 4.57 -3.79 -6.48
N ASN A 354 4.76 -2.54 -6.94
CA ASN A 354 4.66 -1.35 -6.10
C ASN A 354 3.21 -1.00 -5.76
N GLY A 355 3.04 -0.13 -4.76
CA GLY A 355 1.78 0.59 -4.50
C GLY A 355 1.68 1.80 -5.42
N PHE A 356 2.57 2.77 -5.23
CA PHE A 356 2.77 3.94 -6.08
C PHE A 356 4.12 3.89 -6.78
N THR A 357 4.12 4.26 -8.06
CA THR A 357 5.32 4.54 -8.84
C THR A 357 5.23 5.95 -9.41
N ILE A 358 5.91 6.89 -8.75
CA ILE A 358 6.08 8.27 -9.21
C ILE A 358 7.36 8.31 -10.05
N GLU A 359 7.22 8.28 -11.37
CA GLU A 359 8.35 8.22 -12.29
C GLU A 359 9.02 9.59 -12.46
N GLY A 360 8.29 10.68 -12.26
CA GLY A 360 8.79 12.04 -12.39
C GLY A 360 7.72 13.08 -12.12
N GLY A 361 8.06 14.34 -12.40
CA GLY A 361 7.23 15.52 -12.10
C GLY A 361 7.49 16.10 -10.72
N ASN A 362 6.75 17.14 -10.37
CA ASN A 362 6.97 17.97 -9.19
C ASN A 362 5.72 18.04 -8.30
N ASP A 363 5.91 18.22 -7.00
CA ASP A 363 4.87 18.62 -6.04
C ASP A 363 3.66 17.67 -5.95
N ASN A 364 3.87 16.39 -6.25
CA ASN A 364 2.84 15.35 -6.10
C ASN A 364 2.57 15.07 -4.61
N LYS A 365 1.33 14.70 -4.28
CA LYS A 365 0.84 14.61 -2.90
C LYS A 365 0.15 13.27 -2.65
N ILE A 366 0.54 12.61 -1.57
CA ILE A 366 -0.13 11.43 -1.02
C ILE A 366 -0.53 11.78 0.41
N LYS A 367 -1.82 11.97 0.67
CA LYS A 367 -2.34 12.53 1.92
C LYS A 367 -3.43 11.65 2.53
N ASN A 368 -3.33 11.33 3.83
CA ASN A 368 -4.37 10.54 4.50
C ASN A 368 -4.71 9.23 3.76
N CYS A 369 -3.69 8.58 3.20
CA CYS A 369 -3.83 7.32 2.46
C CYS A 369 -3.42 6.15 3.35
N TYR A 370 -4.08 5.01 3.20
CA TYR A 370 -3.70 3.76 3.85
C TYR A 370 -3.16 2.82 2.78
N ILE A 371 -1.89 2.43 2.89
CA ILE A 371 -1.15 1.67 1.88
C ILE A 371 -0.57 0.43 2.52
N GLU A 372 -0.99 -0.77 2.11
CA GLU A 372 -0.54 -2.01 2.76
C GLU A 372 -0.47 -3.19 1.80
N ASP A 373 0.18 -4.25 2.26
CA ASP A 373 0.27 -5.53 1.58
C ASP A 373 0.87 -5.39 0.15
N ILE A 374 1.99 -4.69 0.08
CA ILE A 374 2.67 -4.32 -1.18
C ILE A 374 3.97 -5.10 -1.34
N GLY A 375 4.21 -5.61 -2.54
CA GLY A 375 5.49 -6.16 -2.94
C GLY A 375 5.65 -7.64 -2.64
N TRP A 376 4.62 -8.46 -2.91
CA TRP A 376 4.69 -9.92 -2.73
C TRP A 376 5.83 -10.58 -3.53
N ILE A 377 6.33 -9.92 -4.58
CA ILE A 377 7.51 -10.37 -5.34
C ILE A 377 8.84 -10.20 -4.58
N ALA A 378 8.86 -9.47 -3.46
CA ALA A 378 9.99 -9.25 -2.54
C ALA A 378 11.19 -8.45 -3.08
N GLN A 379 11.45 -8.50 -4.38
CA GLN A 379 12.61 -7.84 -4.96
C GLN A 379 12.28 -6.37 -5.30
N PHE A 380 12.93 -5.44 -4.60
CA PHE A 380 12.97 -4.02 -4.95
C PHE A 380 11.63 -3.24 -5.02
N THR A 381 10.56 -3.77 -4.44
CA THR A 381 9.23 -3.13 -4.38
C THR A 381 9.04 -2.23 -3.17
N SER A 382 8.26 -1.17 -3.32
CA SER A 382 7.96 -0.17 -2.29
C SER A 382 6.46 0.13 -2.22
N ASN A 383 5.93 0.56 -1.06
CA ASN A 383 4.63 1.22 -1.04
C ASN A 383 4.67 2.48 -1.92
N ILE A 384 5.76 3.25 -1.84
CA ILE A 384 6.00 4.44 -2.66
C ILE A 384 7.41 4.39 -3.25
N GLN A 385 7.50 4.18 -4.56
CA GLN A 385 8.72 4.40 -5.34
C GLN A 385 8.67 5.80 -5.94
N ASN A 386 9.57 6.69 -5.51
CA ASN A 386 9.57 8.10 -5.91
C ASN A 386 10.83 8.52 -6.67
N ASN A 387 10.62 8.97 -7.90
CA ASN A 387 11.58 9.69 -8.73
C ASN A 387 11.12 11.14 -9.03
N GLY A 388 9.96 11.55 -8.50
CA GLY A 388 9.45 12.92 -8.56
C GLY A 388 10.13 13.85 -7.55
N PHE A 389 10.15 15.14 -7.84
CA PHE A 389 10.76 16.16 -6.99
C PHE A 389 9.71 16.81 -6.08
N ASN A 390 10.10 17.05 -4.82
CA ASN A 390 9.26 17.70 -3.81
C ASN A 390 7.91 16.99 -3.57
N THR A 391 7.90 15.67 -3.64
CA THR A 391 6.71 14.87 -3.30
C THR A 391 6.40 14.98 -1.80
N LEU A 392 5.15 15.26 -1.46
CA LEU A 392 4.63 15.28 -0.09
C LEU A 392 3.94 13.95 0.23
N VAL A 393 4.38 13.28 1.30
CA VAL A 393 3.70 12.14 1.91
C VAL A 393 3.32 12.52 3.33
N ASP A 394 2.02 12.66 3.58
CA ASP A 394 1.51 13.32 4.78
C ASP A 394 0.32 12.58 5.38
N HIS A 395 0.29 12.46 6.71
CA HIS A 395 -0.82 11.83 7.46
C HIS A 395 -1.23 10.45 6.92
N SER A 396 -0.30 9.67 6.36
CA SER A 396 -0.62 8.39 5.70
C SER A 396 -0.12 7.20 6.51
N THR A 397 -0.83 6.09 6.44
CA THR A 397 -0.40 4.81 7.03
C THR A 397 0.22 3.93 5.94
N LEU A 398 1.47 3.52 6.12
CA LEU A 398 2.17 2.57 5.26
C LEU A 398 2.43 1.31 6.09
N GLY A 399 1.61 0.29 5.87
CA GLY A 399 1.71 -1.00 6.54
C GLY A 399 2.59 -1.98 5.77
N SER A 400 2.33 -3.28 5.99
CA SER A 400 3.17 -4.39 5.55
C SER A 400 3.72 -4.23 4.13
N SER A 401 5.04 -4.34 3.98
CA SER A 401 5.74 -4.26 2.70
C SER A 401 6.81 -5.32 2.55
N GLY A 402 6.93 -5.87 1.34
CA GLY A 402 7.94 -6.86 1.03
C GLY A 402 9.36 -6.33 1.23
N ARG A 403 9.61 -5.02 0.99
CA ARG A 403 10.96 -4.45 1.15
C ARG A 403 11.02 -3.01 1.66
N PHE A 404 10.39 -2.03 1.00
CA PHE A 404 10.50 -0.62 1.41
C PHE A 404 9.12 -0.02 1.68
N HIS A 405 9.02 0.92 2.62
CA HIS A 405 7.86 1.80 2.63
C HIS A 405 8.05 2.88 1.57
N ILE A 406 9.11 3.68 1.69
CA ILE A 406 9.42 4.79 0.78
C ILE A 406 10.84 4.65 0.25
N ARG A 407 10.99 4.69 -1.07
CA ARG A 407 12.29 4.76 -1.73
C ARG A 407 12.36 6.00 -2.63
N THR A 408 13.35 6.85 -2.41
CA THR A 408 13.53 8.10 -3.16
C THR A 408 15.00 8.46 -3.35
N ASN A 409 15.31 9.15 -4.44
CA ASN A 409 16.60 9.83 -4.67
C ASN A 409 16.39 11.34 -4.97
N LYS A 410 15.26 11.88 -4.53
CA LYS A 410 14.80 13.26 -4.79
C LYS A 410 14.29 13.91 -3.50
N LYS A 411 14.20 15.24 -3.52
CA LYS A 411 13.57 16.01 -2.44
C LYS A 411 12.18 15.48 -2.12
N MET A 412 11.88 15.31 -0.84
CA MET A 412 10.56 14.95 -0.33
C MET A 412 10.24 15.68 0.97
N GLN A 413 8.96 15.70 1.32
CA GLN A 413 8.47 15.99 2.67
C GLN A 413 7.72 14.75 3.14
N ILE A 414 8.15 14.17 4.25
CA ILE A 414 7.57 12.93 4.81
C ILE A 414 7.16 13.24 6.24
N THR A 415 5.89 13.59 6.43
CA THR A 415 5.39 14.16 7.69
C THR A 415 4.16 13.47 8.24
N TYR A 416 4.05 13.35 9.57
CA TYR A 416 2.84 12.86 10.25
C TYR A 416 2.37 11.46 9.82
N ASN A 417 3.25 10.61 9.30
CA ASN A 417 2.88 9.28 8.81
C ASN A 417 3.04 8.21 9.90
N ASP A 418 2.32 7.11 9.72
CA ASP A 418 2.48 5.88 10.50
C ASP A 418 3.02 4.77 9.60
N LEU A 419 4.16 4.17 9.95
CA LEU A 419 4.88 3.22 9.10
C LEU A 419 5.22 1.96 9.89
N TYR A 420 4.74 0.78 9.45
CA TYR A 420 4.99 -0.47 10.16
C TYR A 420 5.15 -1.71 9.28
N ASP A 421 5.92 -2.69 9.76
CA ASP A 421 6.02 -4.03 9.17
C ASP A 421 6.57 -4.07 7.71
N CYS A 422 7.54 -3.21 7.37
CA CYS A 422 8.31 -3.39 6.12
C CYS A 422 9.39 -4.47 6.25
N MET A 423 9.90 -4.91 5.09
CA MET A 423 11.00 -5.87 4.92
C MET A 423 10.66 -7.33 5.22
N LYS A 424 9.36 -7.68 5.27
CA LYS A 424 8.90 -9.05 5.53
C LYS A 424 9.48 -10.10 4.58
N MET A 425 9.87 -9.69 3.37
CA MET A 425 10.25 -10.61 2.30
C MET A 425 11.71 -10.49 1.85
N GLY A 426 12.52 -9.68 2.52
CA GLY A 426 13.91 -9.44 2.17
C GLY A 426 14.73 -8.96 3.36
N GLN A 427 15.92 -8.42 3.11
CA GLN A 427 16.78 -7.72 4.08
C GLN A 427 17.59 -6.63 3.35
N ASP A 428 18.43 -5.86 4.06
CA ASP A 428 19.27 -4.78 3.50
C ASP A 428 18.43 -3.71 2.82
N ALA A 429 17.56 -3.11 3.62
CA ALA A 429 16.61 -2.10 3.25
C ALA A 429 16.28 -1.22 4.47
N GLY A 430 15.66 -0.07 4.21
CA GLY A 430 15.08 0.77 5.25
C GLY A 430 13.60 1.02 4.99
N SER A 431 12.87 1.36 6.07
CA SER A 431 11.51 1.90 5.97
C SER A 431 11.50 3.08 4.99
N ILE A 432 12.37 4.06 5.24
CA ILE A 432 12.67 5.15 4.31
C ILE A 432 14.10 5.00 3.80
N GLN A 433 14.26 4.95 2.48
CA GLN A 433 15.56 4.73 1.86
C GLN A 433 15.90 5.75 0.77
N CYS A 434 17.11 6.27 0.85
CA CYS A 434 17.83 6.97 -0.22
C CYS A 434 19.23 6.37 -0.40
N THR A 435 19.62 6.09 -1.65
CA THR A 435 20.95 5.57 -1.96
C THR A 435 21.39 5.96 -3.37
N ASN A 436 22.67 6.30 -3.52
CA ASN A 436 23.31 6.50 -4.83
C ASN A 436 23.44 5.20 -5.65
N GLY A 437 22.90 4.08 -5.17
CA GLY A 437 22.71 2.86 -5.95
C GLY A 437 24.01 2.21 -6.39
N GLY A 438 25.12 2.52 -5.72
CA GLY A 438 26.45 2.05 -6.07
C GLY A 438 27.25 2.99 -6.97
N ALA A 439 26.74 4.18 -7.31
CA ALA A 439 27.51 5.26 -7.91
C ALA A 439 28.43 5.92 -6.86
N TRP A 440 29.37 5.14 -6.34
CA TRP A 440 30.29 5.55 -5.26
C TRP A 440 31.09 6.79 -5.65
N GLY A 441 31.25 7.73 -4.71
CA GLY A 441 31.87 9.03 -4.99
C GLY A 441 30.91 10.11 -5.49
N VAL A 442 29.68 9.75 -5.87
CA VAL A 442 28.65 10.69 -6.30
C VAL A 442 27.51 10.71 -5.27
N PRO A 443 27.52 11.63 -4.29
CA PRO A 443 26.48 11.70 -3.28
C PRO A 443 25.22 12.41 -3.83
N ILE A 444 24.05 12.00 -3.35
CA ILE A 444 22.75 12.59 -3.70
C ILE A 444 22.46 13.77 -2.76
N ASN A 445 22.23 14.96 -3.33
CA ASN A 445 21.70 16.10 -2.60
C ASN A 445 20.17 15.92 -2.43
N LEU A 446 19.69 15.83 -1.19
CA LEU A 446 18.26 15.74 -0.89
C LEU A 446 17.57 17.11 -0.80
N GLN A 447 18.31 18.20 -0.99
CA GLN A 447 17.77 19.55 -1.21
C GLN A 447 16.83 20.02 -0.09
N GLY A 448 17.20 19.70 1.15
CA GLY A 448 16.43 20.03 2.33
C GLY A 448 15.20 19.14 2.53
N THR A 449 15.28 17.85 2.15
CA THR A 449 14.25 16.87 2.51
C THR A 449 14.00 16.91 4.02
N GLU A 450 12.73 16.90 4.38
CA GLU A 450 12.27 16.85 5.77
C GLU A 450 11.58 15.53 6.03
N ILE A 451 12.00 14.87 7.12
CA ILE A 451 11.38 13.64 7.64
C ILE A 451 11.01 13.92 9.09
N ALA A 452 9.74 14.23 9.35
CA ALA A 452 9.34 14.73 10.66
C ALA A 452 8.00 14.22 11.18
N TYR A 453 7.87 14.13 12.50
CA TYR A 453 6.61 13.76 13.15
C TYR A 453 6.04 12.41 12.68
N ASN A 454 6.88 11.47 12.23
CA ASN A 454 6.42 10.13 11.83
C ASN A 454 6.54 9.14 12.99
N ARG A 455 5.65 8.15 13.01
CA ARG A 455 5.78 6.94 13.82
C ARG A 455 6.26 5.81 12.92
N ILE A 456 7.41 5.22 13.22
CA ILE A 456 8.01 4.13 12.43
C ILE A 456 8.31 2.97 13.37
N HIS A 457 7.66 1.82 13.17
CA HIS A 457 7.72 0.75 14.16
C HIS A 457 7.54 -0.67 13.64
N ASP A 458 7.91 -1.64 14.48
CA ASP A 458 7.61 -3.07 14.30
C ASP A 458 8.07 -3.65 12.95
N CYS A 459 9.21 -3.17 12.45
CA CYS A 459 9.80 -3.70 11.22
C CYS A 459 10.77 -4.84 11.53
N THR A 460 10.59 -5.95 10.83
CA THR A 460 11.43 -7.15 10.96
C THR A 460 11.92 -7.62 9.58
N THR A 461 12.77 -8.64 9.55
CA THR A 461 13.42 -9.07 8.31
C THR A 461 13.81 -10.54 8.35
N LEU A 462 13.92 -11.15 7.18
CA LEU A 462 14.36 -12.53 7.05
C LEU A 462 15.84 -12.70 7.41
N THR A 463 16.14 -13.78 8.12
CA THR A 463 17.51 -14.18 8.40
C THR A 463 18.14 -14.93 7.23
N ASN A 464 19.46 -14.77 7.06
CA ASN A 464 20.27 -15.66 6.23
C ASN A 464 21.27 -16.49 7.06
N GLU A 465 20.93 -16.77 8.32
CA GLU A 465 21.77 -17.44 9.34
C GLU A 465 23.01 -16.63 9.77
N ARG A 466 23.39 -15.59 9.03
CA ARG A 466 24.57 -14.75 9.31
C ARG A 466 24.21 -13.33 9.73
N LYS A 467 23.03 -12.85 9.36
CA LYS A 467 22.57 -11.48 9.57
C LYS A 467 21.06 -11.35 9.40
N GLN A 468 20.47 -10.42 10.13
CA GLN A 468 19.17 -9.81 9.88
C GLN A 468 19.35 -8.29 9.85
N PHE A 469 19.18 -7.65 8.68
CA PHE A 469 19.49 -6.24 8.49
C PHE A 469 18.27 -5.43 8.07
N VAL A 470 17.79 -4.58 8.99
CA VAL A 470 16.55 -3.80 8.89
C VAL A 470 16.80 -2.41 9.48
N LEU A 471 16.35 -1.36 8.78
CA LEU A 471 16.65 0.02 9.17
C LEU A 471 15.38 0.86 9.19
N ALA A 472 15.27 1.82 10.12
CA ALA A 472 14.25 2.86 9.97
C ALA A 472 14.66 3.83 8.85
N PHE A 473 15.88 4.37 8.92
CA PHE A 473 16.43 5.26 7.91
C PHE A 473 17.68 4.68 7.24
N TYR A 474 17.57 4.31 5.96
CA TYR A 474 18.70 3.91 5.12
C TYR A 474 19.12 5.10 4.25
N LEU A 475 20.01 5.95 4.77
CA LEU A 475 20.46 7.18 4.12
C LEU A 475 21.94 7.03 3.71
N GLU A 476 22.15 6.32 2.61
CA GLU A 476 23.48 6.03 2.08
C GLU A 476 23.82 6.98 0.94
N GLY A 477 25.04 7.54 0.95
CA GLY A 477 25.56 8.39 -0.12
C GLY A 477 24.63 9.56 -0.43
N CYS A 478 23.99 10.13 0.59
CA CYS A 478 23.10 11.28 0.45
C CYS A 478 23.30 12.29 1.57
N TYR A 479 22.90 13.54 1.31
CA TYR A 479 23.22 14.69 2.14
C TYR A 479 22.18 15.81 2.03
N ASN A 480 22.25 16.84 2.87
CA ASN A 480 21.32 17.98 2.91
C ASN A 480 19.86 17.59 3.20
N TYR A 481 19.62 17.13 4.43
CA TYR A 481 18.30 16.72 4.95
C TYR A 481 18.17 16.91 6.46
N THR A 482 16.94 16.99 6.95
CA THR A 482 16.60 17.10 8.37
C THR A 482 15.62 16.00 8.78
N VAL A 483 15.96 15.27 9.84
CA VAL A 483 15.13 14.23 10.46
C VAL A 483 14.80 14.66 11.88
N HIS A 484 13.53 14.97 12.19
CA HIS A 484 13.18 15.42 13.53
C HIS A 484 11.83 15.00 14.08
N HIS A 485 11.72 14.95 15.40
CA HIS A 485 10.45 14.66 16.08
C HIS A 485 9.79 13.34 15.63
N ASN A 486 10.58 12.35 15.18
CA ASN A 486 10.03 11.03 14.84
C ASN A 486 10.04 10.11 16.07
N LEU A 487 9.02 9.25 16.18
CA LEU A 487 9.03 8.08 17.05
C LEU A 487 9.51 6.87 16.24
N VAL A 488 10.61 6.26 16.67
CA VAL A 488 11.14 5.04 16.03
C VAL A 488 11.29 3.95 17.07
N TYR A 489 10.62 2.81 16.89
CA TYR A 489 10.73 1.74 17.88
C TYR A 489 10.55 0.31 17.34
N ASN A 490 11.02 -0.67 18.11
CA ASN A 490 10.91 -2.10 17.80
C ASN A 490 11.61 -2.51 16.50
N PHE A 491 12.88 -2.10 16.36
CA PHE A 491 13.81 -2.61 15.35
C PHE A 491 14.80 -3.57 16.02
N ILE A 492 14.28 -4.74 16.42
CA ILE A 492 15.05 -5.82 17.05
C ILE A 492 15.08 -7.03 16.13
N THR A 493 16.25 -7.66 16.07
CA THR A 493 16.50 -8.88 15.31
C THR A 493 17.31 -9.86 16.15
N ASP A 494 17.17 -11.15 15.87
CA ASP A 494 17.68 -12.23 16.72
C ASP A 494 19.06 -12.73 16.27
N VAL A 495 19.29 -12.82 14.95
CA VAL A 495 20.49 -13.42 14.36
C VAL A 495 21.46 -12.35 13.89
N VAL A 496 22.58 -12.21 14.61
CA VAL A 496 23.58 -11.13 14.45
C VAL A 496 22.85 -9.78 14.38
N PRO A 497 22.36 -9.29 15.53
CA PRO A 497 21.34 -8.25 15.58
C PRO A 497 21.75 -6.98 14.83
N ASP A 498 20.93 -6.54 13.85
CA ASP A 498 21.18 -5.33 13.06
C ASP A 498 19.90 -4.55 12.69
N GLY A 499 18.95 -4.48 13.63
CA GLY A 499 17.87 -3.51 13.58
C GLY A 499 18.34 -2.13 14.05
N THR A 500 18.28 -1.13 13.18
CA THR A 500 18.95 0.17 13.42
C THR A 500 18.03 1.35 13.20
N PHE A 501 18.20 2.40 14.01
CA PHE A 501 17.56 3.69 13.80
C PHE A 501 18.02 4.36 12.51
N THR A 502 19.31 4.70 12.39
CA THR A 502 19.82 5.34 11.18
C THR A 502 21.13 4.76 10.68
N TYR A 503 21.23 4.67 9.36
CA TYR A 503 22.40 4.22 8.63
C TYR A 503 22.92 5.33 7.73
N LEU A 504 24.16 5.77 7.99
CA LEU A 504 24.91 6.75 7.23
C LEU A 504 25.96 6.05 6.39
N GLY A 505 25.98 6.28 5.07
CA GLY A 505 26.93 5.61 4.19
C GLY A 505 27.69 6.58 3.28
N PRO A 506 28.72 7.31 3.77
CA PRO A 506 29.44 8.27 2.94
C PRO A 506 30.21 7.64 1.76
N ARG A 507 30.55 6.34 1.79
CA ARG A 507 31.01 5.53 0.62
C ARG A 507 31.77 6.29 -0.49
N LYS A 508 33.08 6.54 -0.27
CA LYS A 508 33.98 7.28 -1.20
C LYS A 508 33.54 8.72 -1.52
N SER A 509 32.62 9.28 -0.74
CA SER A 509 32.09 10.62 -0.94
C SER A 509 32.06 11.38 0.39
N LYS A 510 31.86 12.69 0.28
CA LYS A 510 31.56 13.55 1.41
C LYS A 510 30.04 13.70 1.54
N ILE A 511 29.48 13.32 2.69
CA ILE A 511 28.12 13.71 3.06
C ILE A 511 28.17 14.83 4.09
N LYS A 512 27.24 15.78 3.96
CA LYS A 512 27.19 16.98 4.78
C LYS A 512 25.79 17.50 5.03
N ASP A 513 25.65 18.36 6.04
CA ASP A 513 24.38 19.03 6.33
C ASP A 513 23.26 18.00 6.59
N CYS A 514 23.57 16.98 7.39
CA CYS A 514 22.66 15.90 7.77
C CYS A 514 22.29 16.08 9.24
N TYR A 515 21.02 16.32 9.51
CA TYR A 515 20.57 16.76 10.83
C TYR A 515 19.55 15.80 11.44
N TYR A 516 19.79 15.38 12.68
CA TYR A 516 18.91 14.51 13.46
C TYR A 516 18.55 15.20 14.78
N TYR A 517 17.33 15.73 14.89
CA TYR A 517 16.92 16.55 16.03
C TYR A 517 15.69 16.00 16.73
N ASN A 518 15.64 16.00 18.06
CA ASN A 518 14.38 15.74 18.78
C ASN A 518 13.70 14.41 18.41
N ASN A 519 14.43 13.37 17.99
CA ASN A 519 13.83 12.06 17.72
C ASN A 519 13.78 11.25 19.02
N THR A 520 12.75 10.40 19.17
CA THR A 520 12.68 9.39 20.23
C THR A 520 12.82 8.01 19.64
N VAL A 521 13.88 7.30 20.05
CA VAL A 521 14.27 6.00 19.51
C VAL A 521 14.31 4.97 20.65
N TRP A 522 13.50 3.93 20.56
CA TRP A 522 13.34 2.94 21.63
C TRP A 522 13.36 1.50 21.11
N ASN A 523 13.96 0.56 21.86
CA ASN A 523 14.02 -0.86 21.50
C ASN A 523 14.53 -1.11 20.07
N VAL A 524 15.77 -0.67 19.83
CA VAL A 524 16.52 -0.92 18.59
C VAL A 524 17.87 -1.58 18.91
N ASN A 525 18.42 -2.39 18.01
CA ASN A 525 19.74 -2.99 18.23
C ASN A 525 20.87 -1.95 18.10
N TRP A 526 20.75 -0.99 17.17
CA TRP A 526 21.75 0.05 16.92
C TRP A 526 21.14 1.45 16.82
N GLY A 527 21.83 2.45 17.38
CA GLY A 527 21.46 3.86 17.29
C GLY A 527 21.92 4.44 15.96
N VAL A 528 23.22 4.60 15.81
CA VAL A 528 23.83 5.10 14.56
C VAL A 528 24.78 4.06 13.99
N ARG A 529 24.58 3.71 12.72
CA ARG A 529 25.56 2.96 11.93
C ARG A 529 26.19 3.83 10.88
N ILE A 530 27.52 3.74 10.76
CA ILE A 530 28.27 4.35 9.67
C ILE A 530 28.90 3.26 8.82
N TRP A 531 28.57 3.24 7.54
CA TRP A 531 29.15 2.31 6.59
C TRP A 531 30.18 2.98 5.68
N ASN A 532 31.45 2.84 6.08
CA ASN A 532 32.61 3.34 5.35
C ASN A 532 33.57 2.21 4.95
N ARG A 533 33.07 1.14 4.34
CA ARG A 533 33.92 -0.02 4.00
C ARG A 533 35.14 0.33 3.12
N ASP A 534 35.05 1.37 2.30
CA ASP A 534 36.13 1.75 1.38
C ASP A 534 37.18 2.67 2.03
N LYS A 535 37.01 3.06 3.29
CA LYS A 535 37.92 3.92 4.06
C LYS A 535 38.16 5.32 3.46
N ASP A 536 37.21 5.80 2.67
CA ASP A 536 37.34 7.04 1.87
C ASP A 536 36.09 7.95 1.94
N GLY A 537 35.15 7.61 2.82
CA GLY A 537 34.03 8.48 3.15
C GLY A 537 34.44 9.64 4.06
N LYS A 538 33.77 10.78 3.92
CA LYS A 538 33.97 11.97 4.76
C LYS A 538 32.64 12.47 5.30
N LEU A 539 32.64 12.96 6.54
CA LEU A 539 31.50 13.64 7.16
C LEU A 539 31.86 15.11 7.40
N GLU A 540 30.90 15.99 7.20
CA GLU A 540 31.02 17.41 7.52
C GLU A 540 29.66 17.91 8.01
N ASN A 541 29.61 18.64 9.12
CA ASN A 541 28.35 19.23 9.60
C ASN A 541 27.19 18.20 9.75
N VAL A 542 27.48 17.03 10.34
CA VAL A 542 26.50 16.01 10.69
C VAL A 542 26.18 16.14 12.17
N ARG A 543 24.90 16.34 12.52
CA ARG A 543 24.48 16.70 13.88
C ARG A 543 23.40 15.77 14.40
N PHE A 544 23.55 15.36 15.65
CA PHE A 544 22.53 14.65 16.42
C PHE A 544 22.29 15.44 17.69
N TRP A 545 21.22 16.23 17.75
CA TRP A 545 20.90 17.05 18.92
C TRP A 545 19.53 16.72 19.51
N ASN A 546 19.36 16.86 20.82
CA ASN A 546 18.06 16.68 21.49
C ASN A 546 17.40 15.30 21.25
N ASN A 547 18.11 14.24 20.88
CA ASN A 547 17.46 12.94 20.66
C ASN A 547 17.41 12.11 21.95
N ILE A 548 16.30 11.41 22.17
CA ILE A 548 16.26 10.26 23.09
C ILE A 548 16.62 9.01 22.29
N ILE A 549 17.62 8.27 22.74
CA ILE A 549 18.04 7.01 22.13
C ILE A 549 18.19 5.94 23.21
N ASP A 550 17.64 4.76 22.97
CA ASP A 550 17.70 3.62 23.89
C ASP A 550 19.13 3.29 24.32
N LYS A 551 19.33 3.03 25.62
CA LYS A 551 20.62 2.59 26.20
C LYS A 551 21.11 1.27 25.62
N LYS A 552 20.19 0.37 25.26
CA LYS A 552 20.51 -0.93 24.66
C LYS A 552 21.05 -0.79 23.25
N SER A 553 20.75 0.33 22.59
CA SER A 553 21.25 0.58 21.24
C SER A 553 22.77 0.70 21.28
N LYS A 554 23.44 -0.13 20.49
CA LYS A 554 24.87 -0.04 20.28
C LYS A 554 25.15 0.99 19.18
N ASP A 555 26.35 1.54 19.16
CA ASP A 555 26.86 2.26 18.00
C ASP A 555 28.01 1.43 17.43
N ASN A 556 28.01 1.24 16.11
CA ASN A 556 29.13 0.57 15.46
C ASN A 556 30.04 1.67 14.95
N THR A 557 31.19 1.83 15.60
CA THR A 557 32.30 2.60 15.04
C THR A 557 32.50 2.12 13.60
N ASP A 558 32.73 3.04 12.67
CA ASP A 558 33.00 2.67 11.27
C ASP A 558 34.12 1.61 11.16
N ARG A 559 34.32 1.06 9.96
CA ARG A 559 35.42 0.10 9.70
C ARG A 559 36.83 0.74 9.81
N ASP A 560 36.92 1.99 10.26
CA ASP A 560 38.12 2.81 10.43
C ASP A 560 38.32 3.21 11.90
N ASN A 561 37.95 2.33 12.84
CA ASN A 561 38.11 2.52 14.28
C ASN A 561 37.33 3.73 14.86
N GLY A 562 36.24 4.15 14.21
CA GLY A 562 35.31 5.17 14.70
C GLY A 562 35.71 6.59 14.37
N ILE A 563 36.64 6.81 13.43
CA ILE A 563 37.10 8.14 13.03
C ILE A 563 35.92 9.01 12.59
N LEU A 564 35.06 8.54 11.69
CA LEU A 564 33.91 9.29 11.21
C LEU A 564 32.86 9.49 12.29
N TYR A 565 32.68 8.49 13.16
CA TYR A 565 31.74 8.62 14.27
C TYR A 565 32.09 9.81 15.18
N ARG A 566 33.37 10.05 15.43
CA ARG A 566 33.86 11.19 16.22
C ARG A 566 33.67 12.55 15.54
N LEU A 567 33.43 12.57 14.22
CA LEU A 567 33.13 13.80 13.47
C LEU A 567 31.65 14.19 13.55
N ILE A 568 30.79 13.34 14.11
CA ILE A 568 29.38 13.66 14.33
C ILE A 568 29.27 14.52 15.59
N ASP A 569 28.59 15.66 15.47
CA ASP A 569 28.33 16.54 16.61
C ASP A 569 27.11 16.07 17.41
N PHE A 570 27.37 15.44 18.55
CA PHE A 570 26.35 15.02 19.51
C PHE A 570 26.21 16.07 20.63
N LYS A 571 25.01 16.65 20.81
CA LYS A 571 24.70 17.60 21.88
C LYS A 571 23.32 17.33 22.48
N ASN A 572 23.18 17.45 23.80
CA ASN A 572 21.89 17.32 24.49
C ASN A 572 21.10 16.05 24.10
N ASN A 573 21.77 14.92 23.84
CA ASN A 573 21.06 13.65 23.60
C ASN A 573 20.94 12.85 24.91
N TYR A 574 19.83 12.17 25.10
CA TYR A 574 19.61 11.28 26.23
C TYR A 574 19.73 9.81 25.80
N ARG A 575 20.81 9.14 26.23
CA ARG A 575 21.15 7.74 25.87
C ARG A 575 20.71 6.70 26.91
N LYS A 576 19.95 7.09 27.94
CA LYS A 576 19.60 6.23 29.09
C LYS A 576 18.10 5.88 29.11
N ALA A 577 17.45 5.80 27.94
CA ALA A 577 15.99 5.67 27.85
C ALA A 577 15.42 4.34 28.40
N SER A 578 16.23 3.29 28.49
CA SER A 578 15.89 2.02 29.15
C SER A 578 16.89 1.68 30.26
N SER A 579 16.43 1.09 31.36
CA SER A 579 17.26 0.63 32.49
C SER A 579 16.71 -0.66 33.10
N ASN A 580 17.61 -1.54 33.58
CA ASN A 580 17.22 -2.81 34.20
C ASN A 580 16.62 -2.68 35.63
N ASN A 581 16.74 -1.53 36.32
CA ASN A 581 16.33 -1.36 37.73
C ASN A 581 15.64 0.00 38.04
N GLN A 582 14.52 0.34 37.36
CA GLN A 582 13.69 1.57 37.56
C GLN A 582 14.45 2.90 37.28
N ASN A 583 13.94 3.98 36.66
CA ASN A 583 12.62 4.42 36.22
C ASN A 583 12.67 4.72 34.71
N SER A 584 11.84 4.04 33.91
CA SER A 584 11.60 4.42 32.51
C SER A 584 11.13 5.87 32.46
N ILE A 585 11.86 6.73 31.74
CA ILE A 585 11.53 8.16 31.52
C ILE A 585 10.17 8.36 30.86
N PHE A 586 9.63 7.30 30.25
CA PHE A 586 8.35 7.30 29.58
C PHE A 586 7.23 6.79 30.48
N MET A 587 5.99 7.25 30.25
CA MET A 587 4.78 6.77 30.89
C MET A 587 4.66 5.24 30.75
N ASN A 588 4.70 4.71 29.52
CA ASN A 588 4.75 3.27 29.25
C ASN A 588 5.25 2.95 27.83
N ALA A 589 6.57 2.87 27.65
CA ALA A 589 7.17 2.59 26.34
C ALA A 589 6.81 1.21 25.76
N GLN A 590 6.57 0.21 26.62
CA GLN A 590 6.19 -1.14 26.19
C GLN A 590 4.83 -1.16 25.48
N THR A 591 3.92 -0.25 25.85
CA THR A 591 2.61 -0.10 25.19
C THR A 591 2.61 1.02 24.15
N GLY A 592 3.78 1.57 23.78
CA GLY A 592 3.91 2.67 22.81
C GLY A 592 3.62 4.07 23.37
N ASP A 593 3.46 4.23 24.69
CA ASP A 593 3.26 5.53 25.33
C ASP A 593 4.61 6.17 25.72
N PHE A 594 5.15 6.95 24.78
CA PHE A 594 6.44 7.64 24.91
C PHE A 594 6.34 9.04 25.55
N ARG A 595 5.21 9.41 26.16
CA ARG A 595 5.11 10.68 26.91
C ARG A 595 6.09 10.65 28.09
N LEU A 596 6.71 11.78 28.39
CA LEU A 596 7.66 11.89 29.49
C LEU A 596 6.96 11.86 30.86
N LYS A 597 7.56 11.18 31.84
CA LYS A 597 7.14 11.25 33.24
C LYS A 597 7.62 12.55 33.88
N ARG A 598 6.87 13.01 34.88
CA ARG A 598 7.27 14.15 35.73
C ARG A 598 8.68 13.95 36.28
N ASN A 599 9.47 15.02 36.31
CA ASN A 599 10.86 15.04 36.81
C ASN A 599 11.82 14.12 36.05
N SER A 600 11.48 13.71 34.82
CA SER A 600 12.41 12.96 33.98
C SER A 600 13.49 13.88 33.42
N ALA A 601 14.73 13.36 33.34
CA ALA A 601 15.89 14.13 32.89
C ALA A 601 15.79 14.77 31.48
N PRO A 602 14.99 14.25 30.53
CA PRO A 602 14.79 14.91 29.24
C PRO A 602 14.04 16.25 29.27
N ILE A 603 13.30 16.55 30.35
CA ILE A 603 12.48 17.76 30.47
C ILE A 603 13.36 18.99 30.58
N ASP A 604 13.06 20.05 29.81
CA ASP A 604 13.76 21.34 29.76
C ASP A 604 15.29 21.20 29.54
N ALA A 605 15.74 20.08 29.00
CA ALA A 605 17.17 19.76 28.88
C ALA A 605 17.70 19.86 27.44
N GLY A 606 16.82 20.11 26.48
CA GLY A 606 17.13 20.30 25.08
C GLY A 606 17.64 21.71 24.81
N ARG A 607 18.33 21.85 23.68
CA ARG A 607 18.78 23.15 23.17
C ARG A 607 17.77 23.73 22.19
N PHE A 608 17.67 25.05 22.13
CA PHE A 608 16.92 25.71 21.06
C PHE A 608 17.57 25.47 19.69
N ILE A 609 16.76 25.01 18.74
CA ILE A 609 17.13 24.80 17.34
C ILE A 609 16.15 25.62 16.49
N ARG A 610 16.68 26.65 15.83
CA ARG A 610 15.89 27.58 15.01
C ARG A 610 15.01 26.81 14.01
N ASN A 611 13.72 27.14 13.99
CA ASN A 611 12.67 26.54 13.15
C ASN A 611 12.39 25.04 13.40
N ILE A 612 12.96 24.43 14.45
CA ILE A 612 12.73 23.01 14.78
C ILE A 612 12.08 22.87 16.15
N THR A 613 12.59 23.57 17.16
CA THR A 613 12.02 23.57 18.52
C THR A 613 11.16 24.82 18.71
N THR A 614 10.03 24.90 18.01
CA THR A 614 9.11 26.05 18.08
C THR A 614 8.04 25.91 19.16
N ASP A 615 7.69 24.68 19.50
CA ASP A 615 6.54 24.36 20.35
C ASP A 615 7.01 23.95 21.75
N VAL A 616 7.73 24.84 22.44
CA VAL A 616 8.37 24.56 23.74
C VAL A 616 7.36 24.66 24.88
N ASN A 617 7.27 23.64 25.72
CA ASN A 617 6.44 23.64 26.92
C ASN A 617 7.28 23.58 28.20
N GLY A 618 7.85 24.73 28.58
CA GLY A 618 8.71 24.85 29.74
C GLY A 618 9.73 25.96 29.60
N SER A 619 10.86 25.81 30.28
CA SER A 619 11.98 26.75 30.25
C SER A 619 12.94 26.51 29.08
N SER A 620 12.92 25.32 28.46
CA SER A 620 13.71 24.96 27.27
C SER A 620 13.04 23.80 26.53
N PRO A 621 13.37 23.53 25.26
CA PRO A 621 12.82 22.37 24.57
C PRO A 621 13.15 21.09 25.32
N ASP A 622 12.26 20.11 25.29
CA ASP A 622 12.56 18.80 25.80
C ASP A 622 13.49 18.04 24.85
N ILE A 623 14.25 17.09 25.40
CA ILE A 623 14.97 16.11 24.59
C ILE A 623 13.95 15.05 24.16
N GLY A 624 13.91 14.73 22.87
CA GLY A 624 13.00 13.75 22.28
C GLY A 624 11.88 14.39 21.45
N ALA A 625 10.97 13.54 21.00
CA ALA A 625 9.92 13.92 20.05
C ALA A 625 8.63 14.46 20.67
N ILE A 626 8.51 14.43 22.01
CA ILE A 626 7.30 14.80 22.74
C ILE A 626 7.71 15.67 23.91
N GLU A 627 7.22 16.91 23.93
CA GLU A 627 7.32 17.81 25.08
C GLU A 627 6.48 17.28 26.25
N TYR A 628 6.96 17.50 27.46
CA TYR A 628 6.30 17.11 28.69
C TYR A 628 4.95 17.82 28.81
N GLY A 629 3.94 17.08 29.27
CA GLY A 629 2.56 17.56 29.29
C GLY A 629 1.83 17.51 27.93
N SER A 630 2.54 17.24 26.83
CA SER A 630 1.96 17.08 25.50
C SER A 630 1.79 15.61 25.09
N THR A 631 1.09 15.38 23.97
CA THR A 631 1.00 14.09 23.30
C THR A 631 1.77 14.13 22.00
N PHE A 632 2.23 12.97 21.52
CA PHE A 632 2.67 12.88 20.13
C PHE A 632 1.51 13.29 19.20
N PRO A 633 1.76 14.01 18.09
CA PRO A 633 0.69 14.38 17.16
C PRO A 633 -0.05 13.15 16.63
N ASN A 634 -1.28 13.36 16.19
CA ASN A 634 -2.01 12.33 15.45
C ASN A 634 -1.29 12.07 14.13
N VAL A 635 -0.92 10.82 13.90
CA VAL A 635 -0.21 10.37 12.71
C VAL A 635 -0.93 9.23 12.03
N GLY A 636 -0.59 9.02 10.76
CA GLY A 636 -1.20 7.97 9.96
C GLY A 636 -2.58 8.36 9.44
N SER A 637 -3.11 7.46 8.63
CA SER A 637 -4.41 7.61 8.01
C SER A 637 -5.54 7.37 9.01
N ASN A 638 -6.60 8.17 8.93
CA ASN A 638 -7.83 7.92 9.67
C ASN A 638 -8.77 6.91 8.99
N LEU A 639 -8.33 6.29 7.89
CA LEU A 639 -9.09 5.28 7.17
C LEU A 639 -9.08 3.95 7.91
N THR A 640 -10.20 3.23 7.83
CA THR A 640 -10.32 1.84 8.28
C THR A 640 -10.39 0.92 7.06
N PRO A 641 -9.35 0.11 6.76
CA PRO A 641 -9.31 -0.76 5.58
C PRO A 641 -10.53 -1.66 5.39
N ASN A 642 -11.12 -2.16 6.49
CA ASN A 642 -12.33 -2.99 6.44
C ASN A 642 -13.52 -2.32 5.74
N ASN A 643 -13.62 -0.99 5.75
CA ASN A 643 -14.67 -0.26 5.04
C ASN A 643 -14.49 -0.27 3.51
N TYR A 644 -13.32 -0.69 3.02
CA TYR A 644 -12.95 -0.66 1.60
C TYR A 644 -12.80 -2.04 0.97
N ASN A 645 -12.74 -3.12 1.77
CA ASN A 645 -12.58 -4.49 1.28
C ASN A 645 -13.73 -4.88 0.33
N THR A 646 -13.40 -5.06 -0.94
CA THR A 646 -14.36 -5.53 -1.95
C THR A 646 -14.68 -6.99 -1.67
N GLY A 647 -15.92 -7.32 -1.28
CA GLY A 647 -16.33 -8.69 -0.98
C GLY A 647 -16.64 -8.99 0.48
N GLN A 648 -16.48 -8.03 1.40
CA GLN A 648 -17.38 -8.02 2.55
C GLN A 648 -18.76 -7.64 2.04
N ILE A 649 -19.58 -8.65 1.78
CA ILE A 649 -21.02 -8.48 1.93
C ILE A 649 -21.21 -8.21 3.42
N THR A 650 -21.00 -6.97 3.86
CA THR A 650 -21.89 -6.45 4.88
C THR A 650 -23.29 -6.64 4.32
N LEU A 651 -24.25 -7.01 5.16
CA LEU A 651 -25.66 -7.00 4.83
C LEU A 651 -26.02 -5.59 4.34
N SER A 652 -25.77 -5.29 3.08
CA SER A 652 -26.35 -4.17 2.42
C SER A 652 -27.81 -4.55 2.26
N THR A 653 -28.69 -3.66 2.69
CA THR A 653 -30.14 -3.77 2.53
C THR A 653 -30.59 -3.90 1.06
N SER A 654 -29.66 -4.06 0.12
CA SER A 654 -29.88 -4.21 -1.31
C SER A 654 -29.79 -5.66 -1.81
N LYS A 655 -29.45 -6.65 -0.97
CA LYS A 655 -29.48 -8.08 -1.36
C LYS A 655 -30.51 -8.96 -0.66
N GLU A 656 -31.31 -8.41 0.26
CA GLU A 656 -32.56 -9.02 0.69
C GLU A 656 -33.74 -8.07 0.50
N ASN A 657 -34.73 -8.55 -0.25
CA ASN A 657 -36.10 -8.03 -0.35
C ASN A 657 -36.35 -6.78 -1.21
N ILE A 658 -36.51 -7.02 -2.52
CA ILE A 658 -37.49 -6.32 -3.36
C ILE A 658 -38.91 -6.81 -2.95
N LEU A 659 -39.25 -6.67 -1.66
CA LEU A 659 -40.57 -6.93 -1.12
C LEU A 659 -40.84 -5.85 -0.06
N LYS A 660 -41.58 -4.82 -0.47
CA LYS A 660 -42.26 -3.78 0.33
C LYS A 660 -41.60 -3.52 1.71
N THR A 661 -40.52 -2.75 1.74
CA THR A 661 -39.77 -2.49 2.98
C THR A 661 -40.47 -1.47 3.86
N THR A 662 -40.68 -1.86 5.12
CA THR A 662 -41.06 -0.96 6.20
C THR A 662 -39.87 -0.04 6.53
N THR A 663 -40.08 1.27 6.50
CA THR A 663 -39.07 2.32 6.76
C THR A 663 -39.36 3.05 8.07
N VAL A 664 -38.31 3.59 8.72
CA VAL A 664 -38.43 4.31 10.01
C VAL A 664 -37.79 5.69 9.87
N TYR A 665 -38.53 6.76 10.18
CA TYR A 665 -38.12 8.16 9.97
C TYR A 665 -38.83 9.13 10.93
N PRO A 666 -38.27 10.31 11.22
CA PRO A 666 -36.94 10.77 10.86
C PRO A 666 -35.85 9.96 11.58
N ASN A 667 -34.64 9.89 11.02
CA ASN A 667 -33.51 9.25 11.69
C ASN A 667 -32.22 9.94 11.26
N PRO A 668 -31.61 10.80 12.08
CA PRO A 668 -31.89 11.01 13.51
C PRO A 668 -33.28 11.60 13.85
N ALA A 669 -33.82 11.25 15.02
CA ALA A 669 -35.11 11.71 15.53
C ALA A 669 -34.94 12.55 16.81
N HIS A 670 -35.81 13.55 16.96
CA HIS A 670 -35.93 14.31 18.21
C HIS A 670 -36.92 13.64 19.14
N ASN A 671 -38.21 13.94 19.10
CA ASN A 671 -39.17 13.38 20.07
C ASN A 671 -40.04 12.26 19.49
N GLU A 672 -39.92 11.97 18.19
CA GLU A 672 -40.85 11.10 17.50
C GLU A 672 -40.17 10.30 16.37
N LEU A 673 -40.62 9.06 16.19
CA LEU A 673 -40.33 8.19 15.05
C LEU A 673 -41.62 7.74 14.38
N ASN A 674 -41.59 7.57 13.06
CA ASN A 674 -42.69 7.06 12.26
C ASN A 674 -42.24 5.82 11.48
N ILE A 675 -43.11 4.83 11.42
CA ILE A 675 -42.95 3.61 10.63
C ILE A 675 -43.84 3.70 9.39
N ASN A 676 -43.26 3.72 8.19
CA ASN A 676 -44.00 3.64 6.93
C ASN A 676 -43.87 2.24 6.32
N GLY A 677 -45.00 1.53 6.22
CA GLY A 677 -45.11 0.14 5.75
C GLY A 677 -46.21 -0.61 6.49
N LYS A 678 -46.54 -1.84 6.06
CA LYS A 678 -47.42 -2.74 6.84
C LYS A 678 -46.59 -3.46 7.90
N PHE A 679 -47.06 -3.46 9.14
CA PHE A 679 -46.46 -4.21 10.25
C PHE A 679 -47.55 -4.53 11.30
N ASN A 680 -47.29 -5.51 12.16
CA ASN A 680 -48.18 -5.87 13.27
C ASN A 680 -47.69 -5.36 14.63
N GLN A 681 -46.37 -5.32 14.84
CA GLN A 681 -45.75 -4.85 16.08
C GLN A 681 -44.31 -4.37 15.87
N TRP A 682 -43.81 -3.59 16.81
CA TRP A 682 -42.43 -3.15 16.91
C TRP A 682 -41.95 -3.11 18.36
N GLU A 683 -40.63 -3.15 18.56
CA GLU A 683 -39.97 -3.10 19.87
C GLU A 683 -38.62 -2.37 19.75
N ILE A 684 -38.36 -1.43 20.65
CA ILE A 684 -37.12 -0.63 20.73
C ILE A 684 -36.20 -1.21 21.80
N PHE A 685 -34.92 -1.37 21.46
CA PHE A 685 -33.86 -1.89 22.32
C PHE A 685 -32.74 -0.86 22.48
N ASN A 686 -32.09 -0.84 23.63
CA ASN A 686 -30.82 -0.12 23.81
C ASN A 686 -29.62 -0.92 23.27
N LEU A 687 -28.41 -0.38 23.42
CA LEU A 687 -27.17 -1.01 22.94
C LEU A 687 -26.80 -2.32 23.64
N THR A 688 -27.29 -2.57 24.85
CA THR A 688 -27.07 -3.83 25.57
C THR A 688 -28.09 -4.91 25.19
N GLY A 689 -29.00 -4.62 24.26
CA GLY A 689 -30.06 -5.54 23.84
C GLY A 689 -31.26 -5.61 24.79
N GLN A 690 -31.35 -4.69 25.76
CA GLN A 690 -32.50 -4.61 26.66
C GLN A 690 -33.66 -3.92 25.94
N SER A 691 -34.85 -4.54 26.01
CA SER A 691 -36.08 -3.94 25.51
C SER A 691 -36.48 -2.73 26.35
N ILE A 692 -36.76 -1.61 25.68
CA ILE A 692 -37.10 -0.32 26.28
C ILE A 692 -38.59 -0.05 26.17
N THR A 693 -39.17 -0.25 24.98
CA THR A 693 -40.60 -0.02 24.72
C THR A 693 -41.04 -0.81 23.49
N LYS A 694 -42.34 -1.11 23.37
CA LYS A 694 -42.95 -1.84 22.25
C LYS A 694 -44.33 -1.32 21.94
N GLY A 695 -44.80 -1.52 20.71
CA GLY A 695 -46.11 -1.10 20.28
C GLY A 695 -46.49 -1.63 18.90
N ASN A 696 -47.62 -1.18 18.39
CA ASN A 696 -48.19 -1.61 17.10
C ASN A 696 -48.73 -0.44 16.26
N ILE A 697 -48.49 0.80 16.69
CA ILE A 697 -48.88 2.01 15.97
C ILE A 697 -47.70 2.59 15.19
N ASN A 698 -47.97 3.30 14.11
CA ASN A 698 -46.94 3.80 13.19
C ASN A 698 -46.17 5.00 13.74
N LYS A 699 -46.78 5.81 14.59
CA LYS A 699 -46.20 7.00 15.22
C LYS A 699 -45.76 6.69 16.65
N ILE A 700 -44.48 6.88 16.95
CA ILE A 700 -43.82 6.44 18.17
C ILE A 700 -43.22 7.64 18.89
N ASP A 701 -43.67 7.92 20.10
CA ASP A 701 -43.06 8.92 20.98
C ASP A 701 -41.79 8.34 21.62
N ILE A 702 -40.67 9.05 21.43
CA ILE A 702 -39.36 8.73 22.01
C ILE A 702 -38.79 9.88 22.84
N SER A 703 -39.63 10.85 23.24
CA SER A 703 -39.23 12.00 24.07
C SER A 703 -38.54 11.58 25.38
N ASN A 704 -38.96 10.44 25.95
CA ASN A 704 -38.41 9.88 27.19
C ASN A 704 -37.09 9.10 27.00
N LEU A 705 -36.61 8.93 25.76
CA LEU A 705 -35.31 8.29 25.51
C LEU A 705 -34.18 9.31 25.65
N SER A 706 -33.13 8.94 26.38
CA SER A 706 -31.87 9.70 26.42
C SER A 706 -31.26 9.83 25.02
N LYS A 707 -30.50 10.90 24.77
CA LYS A 707 -29.74 11.04 23.52
C LYS A 707 -28.81 9.84 23.33
N GLY A 708 -28.86 9.20 22.17
CA GLY A 708 -28.11 7.96 21.95
C GLY A 708 -28.59 7.12 20.78
N VAL A 709 -28.02 5.93 20.66
CA VAL A 709 -28.33 4.96 19.62
C VAL A 709 -29.22 3.86 20.18
N TYR A 710 -30.30 3.56 19.46
CA TYR A 710 -31.23 2.48 19.77
C TYR A 710 -31.48 1.62 18.53
N PHE A 711 -32.11 0.47 18.72
CA PHE A 711 -32.54 -0.41 17.63
C PHE A 711 -34.04 -0.64 17.72
N ILE A 712 -34.77 -0.47 16.62
CA ILE A 712 -36.17 -0.85 16.52
C ILE A 712 -36.30 -2.14 15.71
N LYS A 713 -36.93 -3.15 16.29
CA LYS A 713 -37.28 -4.43 15.66
C LYS A 713 -38.75 -4.42 15.31
N ILE A 714 -39.10 -4.73 14.06
CA ILE A 714 -40.46 -4.73 13.52
C ILE A 714 -40.82 -6.17 13.13
N ASP A 715 -41.95 -6.68 13.64
CA ASP A 715 -42.49 -8.03 13.43
C ASP A 715 -41.48 -9.17 13.66
N GLN A 716 -40.51 -8.94 14.54
CA GLN A 716 -39.36 -9.83 14.78
C GLN A 716 -38.49 -10.15 13.55
N LYS A 717 -38.75 -9.51 12.41
CA LYS A 717 -38.12 -9.80 11.11
C LYS A 717 -37.15 -8.71 10.66
N THR A 718 -37.43 -7.45 10.97
CA THR A 718 -36.64 -6.31 10.48
C THR A 718 -36.11 -5.51 11.65
N THR A 719 -34.80 -5.31 11.73
CA THR A 719 -34.16 -4.44 12.73
C THR A 719 -33.58 -3.20 12.05
N LYS A 720 -33.86 -2.01 12.59
CA LYS A 720 -33.33 -0.73 12.10
C LYS A 720 -32.63 0.00 13.25
N LYS A 721 -31.47 0.61 12.96
CA LYS A 721 -30.81 1.55 13.89
C LYS A 721 -31.57 2.87 13.88
N ILE A 722 -31.80 3.46 15.04
CA ILE A 722 -32.36 4.80 15.23
C ILE A 722 -31.44 5.65 16.12
N ILE A 723 -31.31 6.94 15.82
CA ILE A 723 -30.48 7.90 16.55
C ILE A 723 -31.41 8.93 17.21
N LYS A 724 -31.39 9.02 18.54
CA LYS A 724 -32.11 10.04 19.32
C LYS A 724 -31.18 11.23 19.55
N ASN A 725 -31.59 12.41 19.07
CA ASN A 725 -30.89 13.68 19.22
C ASN A 725 -31.37 14.51 20.42
#